data_AF-A0A1L9BKL0-F1
#
_entry.id   AF-A0A1L9BKL0-F1
#
_cell.length_a   1.000
_cell.length_b   1.000
_cell.length_c   1.000
_cell.angle_alpha   90.00
_cell.angle_beta   90.00
_cell.angle_gamma   90.00
#
_symmetry.space_group_name_H-M   'P 1'
#
loop_
_entity.id
_entity.type
_entity.pdbx_description
1 polymer ?
#
loop_
_entity_poly.entity_id
_entity_poly.type
_entity_poly.pdbx_seq_one_letter_code
_entity_poly.pdbx_strand_id
1 'polypeptide(L)'
;MPTLVFPTEEVLRLALTSGLVPAEVQVARARVQRTGAGGLLVTPEAPLARAQVKALGELGIRLDEEASGDGAAVSCWAELLPVRRMPELDVPTGPVLFLAAHERELLPLAGELLRLGCDRQELCLAGSGSERRALLRAVAPPYFTLTRAIDRIAGLRAFAPVTAGLHGVWMELGHTHPLARGLQAPPGTLLLLPGEGRWMSAPDGPWLDLYQLVDLSLPRPAEDWVPRPMPGRLSVPLRLHQAARVEPASLWVLRENAVAQVESLVHSLPEALLAQLRFAVSGPPEAPHVVLRARPGREKPPELGLSATAYAPLPQLPTLYLPCDALLEPPLRGDRLRALLTPDADTVTWLHPTGQGAFRAERLPERAFQPLDEWVEYVLDTGAVALEPWVRGATFDFAAFEASDTGPREGPPPSVKEEEPERRSSRRRTSTAPAPEPIAAPRIPREEAPRPPPMRLVPLTPARTSEAEQELTSREKGFLALESPADAPERLPSWVRMAELNSLLGRERDASLCWSRALWETSGAEAASLAARWAESTSPGASPAERLALAAPSDADVRALASHVLRVFHGSGEPLDVPAVHRWLDRHEGALDVRSLWLTRAALARLAGGDALGLAQAGDRILALLHRGLSRARDVPTFLRASVDATHASRLRAQLDALLERFERTPRHRSALEAPVALTWSYVRFVFAWGLARLGHADRARELTASATSGLEGKDPVHGFLGRAYAARVAQALEGLPSETPLPHELATELQSLGTFLRYKVDRLRQASTILEPSERLDPARSFGRGERDPRGEEFALLREEKDVARLATAVEQLAARALSLLTPAPERQRLLEGLLDTLPRLPPARALPLLARLVPSMEGLPDEAHALLLGDALTVAGHFGREDHVKALVGRLRALLVGLPPAAAAWGHGILGACLRDLRRLGLTREATGLLEPGQQLLARPEKVPLSTQLGIAAGLALLGHLPEASAVFERAFTTLAQFQGPMPERLTLARGLAGALSQAPVDVALPALARLSEQLPWVTDSYNTNSHFCLSVVEFADALVLGHVGVGQGSGERTRRWLDEDEFLVRRRIHRELEEHP
;
A
#
# COMPACT_ATOMS: atom_id res chain seq x y z
N MET A 1 57.58 23.50 45.15
CA MET A 1 56.97 24.36 44.11
C MET A 1 55.75 25.01 44.74
N PRO A 2 55.44 26.29 44.44
CA PRO A 2 54.23 26.92 44.97
C PRO A 2 52.99 26.25 44.37
N THR A 3 51.90 26.21 45.13
CA THR A 3 50.66 25.53 44.73
C THR A 3 49.73 26.51 44.02
N LEU A 4 49.17 26.12 42.88
CA LEU A 4 48.20 26.92 42.12
C LEU A 4 46.78 26.61 42.60
N VAL A 5 46.04 27.64 42.99
CA VAL A 5 44.63 27.54 43.40
C VAL A 5 43.74 27.94 42.23
N PHE A 6 43.22 26.94 41.52
CA PHE A 6 42.22 27.13 40.47
C PHE A 6 40.82 27.22 41.10
N PRO A 7 40.04 28.28 40.85
CA PRO A 7 38.74 28.47 41.50
C PRO A 7 37.65 27.51 40.99
N THR A 8 37.74 27.06 39.74
CA THR A 8 36.83 26.07 39.14
C THR A 8 37.56 25.18 38.12
N GLU A 9 36.98 24.01 37.82
CA GLU A 9 37.46 23.14 36.72
C GLU A 9 37.44 23.83 35.34
N GLU A 10 36.56 24.82 35.14
CA GLU A 10 36.46 25.53 33.87
C GLU A 10 37.61 26.53 33.64
N VAL A 11 38.10 27.17 34.72
CA VAL A 11 39.30 28.03 34.65
C VAL A 11 40.55 27.17 34.41
N LEU A 12 40.63 25.97 35.01
CA LEU A 12 41.69 25.02 34.70
C LEU A 12 41.64 24.56 33.23
N ARG A 13 40.46 24.16 32.73
CA ARG A 13 40.27 23.81 31.31
C ARG A 13 40.74 24.94 30.41
N LEU A 14 40.32 26.17 30.68
CA LEU A 14 40.70 27.36 29.91
C LEU A 14 42.23 27.58 29.91
N ALA A 15 42.88 27.52 31.07
CA ALA A 15 44.34 27.72 31.19
C ALA A 15 45.16 26.65 30.45
N LEU A 16 44.66 25.40 30.39
CA LEU A 16 45.26 24.32 29.60
C LEU A 16 45.04 24.51 28.10
N THR A 17 43.81 24.78 27.65
CA THR A 17 43.49 24.93 26.22
C THR A 17 44.00 26.22 25.58
N SER A 18 44.24 27.27 26.37
CA SER A 18 44.82 28.55 25.90
C SER A 18 46.35 28.58 25.88
N GLY A 19 47.02 27.52 26.35
CA GLY A 19 48.49 27.45 26.39
C GLY A 19 49.15 28.32 27.47
N LEU A 20 48.37 28.89 28.40
CA LEU A 20 48.90 29.68 29.53
C LEU A 20 49.73 28.82 30.49
N VAL A 21 49.38 27.53 30.63
CA VAL A 21 50.30 26.50 31.12
C VAL A 21 51.08 25.93 29.93
N PRO A 22 52.42 26.02 29.86
CA PRO A 22 53.20 25.48 28.74
C PRO A 22 53.02 23.97 28.58
N ALA A 23 53.05 23.47 27.34
CA ALA A 23 52.86 22.04 27.05
C ALA A 23 53.82 21.13 27.84
N GLU A 24 55.08 21.53 27.98
CA GLU A 24 56.11 20.85 28.79
C GLU A 24 55.70 20.69 30.27
N VAL A 25 54.99 21.67 30.82
CA VAL A 25 54.45 21.63 32.18
C VAL A 25 53.16 20.80 32.22
N GLN A 26 52.30 20.87 31.20
CA GLN A 26 51.07 20.07 31.11
C GLN A 26 51.33 18.55 31.06
N VAL A 27 52.39 18.12 30.36
CA VAL A 27 52.80 16.70 30.29
C VAL A 27 53.59 16.23 31.52
N ALA A 28 54.04 17.15 32.37
CA ALA A 28 54.72 16.81 33.61
C ALA A 28 53.73 16.36 34.70
N ARG A 29 54.26 15.64 35.69
CA ARG A 29 53.51 15.22 36.87
C ARG A 29 53.09 16.41 37.73
N ALA A 30 51.98 16.24 38.42
CA ALA A 30 51.47 17.18 39.40
C ALA A 30 50.79 16.43 40.56
N ARG A 31 50.62 17.13 41.68
CA ARG A 31 49.80 16.69 42.81
C ARG A 31 48.55 17.56 42.90
N VAL A 32 47.40 16.94 43.12
CA VAL A 32 46.11 17.62 43.14
C VAL A 32 45.33 17.35 44.42
N GLN A 33 44.75 18.40 44.97
CA GLN A 33 43.81 18.35 46.08
C GLN A 33 42.55 19.14 45.72
N ARG A 34 41.38 18.50 45.79
CA ARG A 34 40.08 19.17 45.61
C ARG A 34 39.70 19.89 46.91
N THR A 35 39.31 21.16 46.82
CA THR A 35 38.79 21.90 47.98
C THR A 35 37.30 21.60 48.17
N GLY A 36 36.80 21.72 49.40
CA GLY A 36 35.37 21.54 49.71
C GLY A 36 34.42 22.52 49.00
N ALA A 37 34.96 23.57 48.36
CA ALA A 37 34.22 24.55 47.57
C ALA A 37 34.27 24.29 46.05
N GLY A 38 34.83 23.16 45.59
CA GLY A 38 34.91 22.79 44.17
C GLY A 38 36.13 23.35 43.41
N GLY A 39 37.06 24.01 44.11
CA GLY A 39 38.34 24.44 43.55
C GLY A 39 39.39 23.32 43.51
N LEU A 40 40.47 23.55 42.77
CA LEU A 40 41.58 22.62 42.60
C LEU A 40 42.90 23.28 43.02
N LEU A 41 43.52 22.74 44.07
CA LEU A 41 44.93 22.97 44.40
C LEU A 41 45.79 22.07 43.51
N VAL A 42 46.69 22.64 42.72
CA VAL A 42 47.60 21.91 41.82
C VAL A 42 49.04 22.31 42.11
N THR A 43 49.82 21.37 42.64
CA THR A 43 51.27 21.53 42.88
C THR A 43 52.04 20.86 41.73
N PRO A 44 52.69 21.61 40.82
CA PRO A 44 53.41 21.01 39.71
C PRO A 44 54.78 20.48 40.14
N GLU A 45 55.25 19.41 39.48
CA GLU A 45 56.65 18.95 39.64
C GLU A 45 57.61 19.69 38.68
N ALA A 46 57.09 20.36 37.65
CA ALA A 46 57.85 21.22 36.73
C ALA A 46 57.68 22.73 37.05
N PRO A 47 58.72 23.57 36.89
CA PRO A 47 58.66 24.99 37.22
C PRO A 47 57.93 25.82 36.15
N LEU A 48 57.20 26.84 36.60
CA LEU A 48 56.58 27.86 35.73
C LEU A 48 57.41 29.16 35.73
N ALA A 49 57.51 29.83 34.59
CA ALA A 49 58.19 31.11 34.48
C ALA A 49 57.36 32.25 35.08
N ARG A 50 58.02 33.28 35.62
CA ARG A 50 57.37 34.45 36.27
C ARG A 50 56.32 35.14 35.40
N ALA A 51 56.49 35.16 34.07
CA ALA A 51 55.52 35.70 33.13
C ALA A 51 54.22 34.88 33.06
N GLN A 52 54.33 33.54 33.06
CA GLN A 52 53.17 32.62 33.07
C GLN A 52 52.43 32.72 34.40
N VAL A 53 53.16 32.74 35.51
CA VAL A 53 52.61 32.99 36.86
C VAL A 53 51.77 34.27 36.91
N LYS A 54 52.25 35.38 36.32
CA LYS A 54 51.47 36.63 36.24
C LYS A 54 50.18 36.45 35.42
N ALA A 55 50.27 35.85 34.24
CA ALA A 55 49.12 35.66 33.34
C ALA A 55 48.06 34.71 33.93
N LEU A 56 48.46 33.69 34.71
CA LEU A 56 47.53 32.85 35.47
C LEU A 56 46.82 33.65 36.57
N GLY A 57 47.53 34.58 37.23
CA GLY A 57 46.96 35.52 38.20
C GLY A 57 45.90 36.45 37.59
N GLU A 58 46.05 36.84 36.32
CA GLU A 58 45.06 37.63 35.58
C GLU A 58 43.75 36.85 35.28
N LEU A 59 43.80 35.51 35.30
CA LEU A 59 42.61 34.62 35.32
C LEU A 59 42.09 34.31 36.74
N GLY A 60 42.59 34.99 37.77
CA GLY A 60 42.19 34.79 39.16
C GLY A 60 42.73 33.53 39.84
N ILE A 61 43.67 32.83 39.20
CA ILE A 61 44.38 31.68 39.78
C ILE A 61 45.40 32.22 40.79
N ARG A 62 45.30 31.78 42.04
CA ARG A 62 46.18 32.27 43.12
C ARG A 62 47.38 31.36 43.32
N LEU A 63 48.49 31.92 43.77
CA LEU A 63 49.55 31.13 44.39
C LEU A 63 49.26 30.98 45.88
N ASP A 64 49.51 29.79 46.39
CA ASP A 64 49.59 29.48 47.81
C ASP A 64 50.98 28.87 48.08
N GLU A 65 51.74 29.48 48.99
CA GLU A 65 53.09 29.04 49.37
C GLU A 65 53.11 28.25 50.69
N GLU A 66 51.99 28.21 51.43
CA GLU A 66 51.84 27.48 52.70
C GLU A 66 51.05 26.16 52.52
N ALA A 67 50.27 26.02 51.45
CA ALA A 67 49.54 24.79 51.10
C ALA A 67 50.47 23.59 50.85
N SER A 68 50.51 22.67 51.83
CA SER A 68 51.32 21.44 51.78
C SER A 68 50.84 20.46 50.70
N GLY A 69 51.80 19.92 49.93
CA GLY A 69 51.57 19.11 48.72
C GLY A 69 51.13 17.66 48.94
N ASP A 70 50.24 17.39 49.90
CA ASP A 70 49.76 16.04 50.25
C ASP A 70 48.59 15.55 49.35
N GLY A 71 48.45 16.18 48.18
CA GLY A 71 47.46 15.82 47.16
C GLY A 71 47.80 14.54 46.40
N ALA A 72 46.78 13.97 45.74
CA ALA A 72 46.92 12.78 44.90
C ALA A 72 47.81 13.09 43.68
N ALA A 73 48.76 12.20 43.37
CA ALA A 73 49.61 12.36 42.19
C ALA A 73 48.88 11.96 40.90
N VAL A 74 49.00 12.79 39.86
CA VAL A 74 48.60 12.51 38.47
C VAL A 74 49.84 12.39 37.57
N SER A 75 49.74 11.60 36.50
CA SER A 75 50.84 11.42 35.54
C SER A 75 51.03 12.63 34.63
N CYS A 76 49.94 13.32 34.27
CA CYS A 76 49.93 14.59 33.56
C CYS A 76 48.73 15.47 33.98
N TRP A 77 48.74 16.75 33.63
CA TRP A 77 47.66 17.69 33.98
C TRP A 77 46.33 17.38 33.29
N ALA A 78 46.32 16.57 32.23
CA ALA A 78 45.10 16.23 31.52
C ALA A 78 44.16 15.35 32.39
N GLU A 79 44.68 14.56 33.32
CA GLU A 79 43.89 13.80 34.30
C GLU A 79 43.11 14.68 35.30
N LEU A 80 43.43 15.97 35.39
CA LEU A 80 42.77 16.91 36.30
C LEU A 80 41.34 17.28 35.84
N LEU A 81 41.02 17.05 34.56
CA LEU A 81 39.70 17.32 33.98
C LEU A 81 38.85 16.04 33.93
N PRO A 82 37.58 16.08 34.34
CA PRO A 82 36.73 14.89 34.31
C PRO A 82 36.34 14.51 32.88
N VAL A 83 36.32 13.20 32.64
CA VAL A 83 35.67 12.58 31.49
C VAL A 83 34.15 12.80 31.59
N ARG A 84 33.49 13.05 30.47
CA ARG A 84 32.04 13.32 30.40
C ARG A 84 31.32 12.27 29.57
N ARG A 85 30.14 11.84 30.00
CA ARG A 85 29.25 10.96 29.21
C ARG A 85 28.58 11.76 28.09
N MET A 86 28.41 11.16 26.92
CA MET A 86 27.67 11.73 25.79
C MET A 86 26.21 11.24 25.79
N PRO A 87 25.24 12.08 25.35
CA PRO A 87 23.82 11.72 25.35
C PRO A 87 23.41 10.86 24.15
N GLU A 88 24.14 10.99 23.03
CA GLU A 88 23.93 10.26 21.78
C GLU A 88 25.21 9.48 21.44
N LEU A 89 25.07 8.37 20.70
CA LEU A 89 26.15 7.38 20.54
C LEU A 89 26.18 6.85 19.10
N ASP A 90 27.06 7.44 18.29
CA ASP A 90 27.34 6.95 16.93
C ASP A 90 27.95 5.55 16.96
N VAL A 91 27.49 4.68 16.06
CA VAL A 91 28.06 3.34 15.89
C VAL A 91 29.45 3.46 15.23
N PRO A 92 30.55 3.02 15.89
CA PRO A 92 31.89 3.20 15.36
C PRO A 92 32.11 2.33 14.12
N THR A 93 32.33 2.97 12.97
CA THR A 93 32.64 2.31 11.68
C THR A 93 34.10 1.82 11.57
N GLY A 94 34.95 2.19 12.52
CA GLY A 94 36.36 1.81 12.59
C GLY A 94 36.64 0.54 13.43
N PRO A 95 37.91 0.32 13.82
CA PRO A 95 38.24 -0.72 14.79
C PRO A 95 37.79 -0.32 16.20
N VAL A 96 37.30 -1.30 16.95
CA VAL A 96 36.92 -1.20 18.36
C VAL A 96 37.81 -2.15 19.16
N LEU A 97 38.30 -1.68 20.30
CA LEU A 97 39.11 -2.45 21.23
C LEU A 97 38.25 -2.87 22.42
N PHE A 98 38.00 -4.17 22.56
CA PHE A 98 37.34 -4.74 23.73
C PHE A 98 38.39 -5.13 24.79
N LEU A 99 38.11 -4.78 26.04
CA LEU A 99 38.82 -5.23 27.23
C LEU A 99 37.90 -6.16 28.02
N ALA A 100 38.26 -7.43 28.12
CA ALA A 100 37.52 -8.40 28.92
C ALA A 100 37.89 -8.28 30.41
N ALA A 101 36.95 -8.62 31.31
CA ALA A 101 37.19 -8.63 32.75
C ALA A 101 38.21 -9.72 33.14
N HIS A 102 38.14 -10.89 32.50
CA HIS A 102 39.06 -12.01 32.73
C HIS A 102 39.54 -12.68 31.43
N GLU A 103 40.77 -13.23 31.47
CA GLU A 103 41.42 -13.96 30.35
C GLU A 103 40.51 -15.03 29.71
N ARG A 104 39.76 -15.76 30.54
CA ARG A 104 38.82 -16.82 30.14
C ARG A 104 37.64 -16.36 29.25
N GLU A 105 37.28 -15.08 29.29
CA GLU A 105 36.13 -14.53 28.53
C GLU A 105 36.51 -14.14 27.10
N LEU A 106 37.80 -14.11 26.77
CA LEU A 106 38.32 -13.73 25.45
C LEU A 106 37.84 -14.67 24.32
N LEU A 107 37.92 -15.99 24.53
CA LEU A 107 37.50 -16.98 23.52
C LEU A 107 35.96 -17.04 23.35
N PRO A 108 35.13 -17.00 24.43
CA PRO A 108 33.68 -16.80 24.29
C PRO A 108 33.31 -15.54 23.51
N LEU A 109 33.93 -14.39 23.79
CA LEU A 109 33.69 -13.13 23.07
C LEU A 109 34.09 -13.26 21.59
N ALA A 110 35.22 -13.90 21.29
CA ALA A 110 35.66 -14.11 19.91
C ALA A 110 34.71 -15.03 19.13
N GLY A 111 34.23 -16.10 19.76
CA GLY A 111 33.23 -17.02 19.18
C GLY A 111 31.86 -16.38 18.96
N GLU A 112 31.44 -15.46 19.84
CA GLU A 112 30.25 -14.63 19.64
C GLU A 112 30.38 -13.69 18.45
N LEU A 113 31.47 -12.91 18.39
CA LEU A 113 31.74 -12.00 17.28
C LEU A 113 31.81 -12.76 15.94
N LEU A 114 32.42 -13.95 15.92
CA LEU A 114 32.52 -14.81 14.73
C LEU A 114 31.14 -15.35 14.30
N ARG A 115 30.31 -15.76 15.25
CA ARG A 115 28.91 -16.19 14.99
C ARG A 115 28.04 -15.05 14.45
N LEU A 116 28.34 -13.81 14.82
CA LEU A 116 27.65 -12.61 14.35
C LEU A 116 28.31 -11.99 13.10
N GLY A 117 29.17 -12.73 12.40
CA GLY A 117 29.75 -12.35 11.11
C GLY A 117 30.97 -11.42 11.17
N CYS A 118 31.45 -11.05 12.35
CA CYS A 118 32.67 -10.25 12.52
C CYS A 118 33.90 -11.19 12.53
N ASP A 119 34.47 -11.45 11.36
CA ASP A 119 35.65 -12.33 11.19
C ASP A 119 36.99 -11.61 11.43
N ARG A 120 37.00 -10.28 11.32
CA ARG A 120 38.20 -9.43 11.47
C ARG A 120 38.50 -9.16 12.93
N GLN A 121 39.05 -10.18 13.59
CA GLN A 121 39.41 -10.16 15.00
C GLN A 121 40.90 -10.44 15.22
N GLU A 122 41.52 -9.63 16.08
CA GLU A 122 42.88 -9.80 16.55
C GLU A 122 42.90 -9.86 18.08
N LEU A 123 43.69 -10.77 18.63
CA LEU A 123 43.73 -11.11 20.05
C LEU A 123 45.09 -10.75 20.64
N CYS A 124 45.10 -10.12 21.82
CA CYS A 124 46.33 -9.86 22.57
C CYS A 124 46.13 -10.15 24.06
N LEU A 125 47.12 -10.81 24.67
CA LEU A 125 47.21 -11.03 26.11
C LEU A 125 48.38 -10.22 26.66
N ALA A 126 48.08 -9.26 27.53
CA ALA A 126 49.05 -8.34 28.10
C ALA A 126 49.05 -8.45 29.62
N GLY A 127 50.21 -8.41 30.27
CA GLY A 127 50.29 -8.51 31.71
C GLY A 127 51.68 -8.24 32.28
N SER A 128 51.72 -7.87 33.55
CA SER A 128 52.93 -7.72 34.35
C SER A 128 52.64 -8.16 35.78
N GLY A 129 53.44 -9.10 36.30
CA GLY A 129 53.16 -9.73 37.58
C GLY A 129 51.87 -10.56 37.57
N SER A 130 51.01 -10.34 38.57
CA SER A 130 49.75 -11.07 38.77
C SER A 130 48.58 -10.55 37.93
N GLU A 131 48.66 -9.34 37.36
CA GLU A 131 47.61 -8.83 36.48
C GLU A 131 47.79 -9.32 35.04
N ARG A 132 46.80 -10.07 34.55
CA ARG A 132 46.62 -10.41 33.14
C ARG A 132 45.39 -9.69 32.59
N ARG A 133 45.56 -9.02 31.46
CA ARG A 133 44.52 -8.29 30.74
C ARG A 133 44.38 -8.92 29.35
N ALA A 134 43.14 -9.09 28.90
CA ALA A 134 42.82 -9.71 27.63
C ALA A 134 42.11 -8.71 26.72
N LEU A 135 42.69 -8.50 25.55
CA LEU A 135 42.29 -7.50 24.56
C LEU A 135 41.85 -8.20 23.27
N LEU A 136 40.74 -7.73 22.70
CA LEU A 136 40.24 -8.15 21.39
C LEU A 136 39.99 -6.91 20.54
N ARG A 137 40.74 -6.75 19.45
CA ARG A 137 40.55 -5.70 18.45
C ARG A 137 39.65 -6.27 17.35
N ALA A 138 38.50 -5.64 17.10
CA ALA A 138 37.53 -6.06 16.10
C ALA A 138 37.22 -4.90 15.14
N VAL A 139 37.10 -5.18 13.84
CA VAL A 139 36.68 -4.18 12.84
C VAL A 139 35.17 -4.25 12.64
N ALA A 140 34.47 -3.13 12.82
CA ALA A 140 33.00 -3.02 12.71
C ALA A 140 32.23 -4.13 13.46
N PRO A 141 32.37 -4.24 14.80
CA PRO A 141 31.68 -5.25 15.58
C PRO A 141 30.15 -5.06 15.60
N PRO A 142 29.37 -6.12 15.84
CA PRO A 142 27.91 -6.07 15.86
C PRO A 142 27.36 -5.17 16.97
N TYR A 143 26.27 -4.46 16.67
CA TYR A 143 25.60 -3.54 17.60
C TYR A 143 25.29 -4.17 18.97
N PHE A 144 24.81 -5.42 19.01
CA PHE A 144 24.47 -6.11 20.27
C PHE A 144 25.68 -6.26 21.22
N THR A 145 26.84 -6.64 20.70
CA THR A 145 28.07 -6.80 21.49
C THR A 145 28.64 -5.43 21.91
N LEU A 146 28.39 -4.36 21.14
CA LEU A 146 28.66 -2.98 21.54
C LEU A 146 27.75 -2.52 22.69
N THR A 147 26.43 -2.70 22.58
CA THR A 147 25.48 -2.37 23.65
C THR A 147 25.85 -3.07 24.95
N ARG A 148 26.18 -4.37 24.90
CA ARG A 148 26.62 -5.14 26.07
C ARG A 148 27.85 -4.55 26.77
N ALA A 149 28.78 -3.98 26.01
CA ALA A 149 29.99 -3.35 26.54
C ALA A 149 29.74 -1.92 27.07
N ILE A 150 28.75 -1.21 26.53
CA ILE A 150 28.28 0.10 27.03
C ILE A 150 27.58 -0.07 28.38
N ASP A 151 26.73 -1.10 28.51
CA ASP A 151 26.08 -1.49 29.77
C ASP A 151 27.03 -2.22 30.74
N ARG A 152 28.30 -2.42 30.34
CA ARG A 152 29.37 -3.12 31.09
C ARG A 152 28.97 -4.52 31.61
N ILE A 153 28.07 -5.20 30.90
CA ILE A 153 27.58 -6.53 31.29
C ILE A 153 28.74 -7.54 31.24
N ALA A 154 28.87 -8.33 32.31
CA ALA A 154 30.02 -9.18 32.61
C ALA A 154 31.37 -8.44 32.70
N GLY A 155 31.36 -7.12 32.94
CA GLY A 155 32.58 -6.30 33.06
C GLY A 155 33.31 -6.05 31.73
N LEU A 156 32.70 -6.41 30.60
CA LEU A 156 33.22 -6.10 29.27
C LEU A 156 33.22 -4.59 29.04
N ARG A 157 34.33 -4.02 28.55
CA ARG A 157 34.45 -2.61 28.16
C ARG A 157 34.86 -2.51 26.71
N ALA A 158 34.35 -1.51 25.99
CA ALA A 158 34.69 -1.24 24.60
C ALA A 158 35.21 0.19 24.44
N PHE A 159 36.30 0.33 23.67
CA PHE A 159 36.96 1.60 23.41
C PHE A 159 37.08 1.83 21.90
N ALA A 160 36.99 3.08 21.46
CA ALA A 160 37.20 3.51 20.06
C ALA A 160 38.37 4.50 19.96
N PRO A 161 39.08 4.59 18.82
CA PRO A 161 40.19 5.52 18.66
C PRO A 161 39.68 6.98 18.67
N VAL A 162 40.37 7.85 19.41
CA VAL A 162 39.99 9.27 19.58
C VAL A 162 40.03 10.06 18.26
N THR A 163 40.91 9.66 17.35
CA THR A 163 41.08 10.25 16.02
C THR A 163 41.15 9.12 15.00
N ALA A 164 40.31 9.18 13.97
CA ALA A 164 40.29 8.17 12.90
C ALA A 164 41.68 8.07 12.22
N GLY A 165 42.20 6.85 12.11
CA GLY A 165 43.54 6.57 11.56
C GLY A 165 44.70 6.68 12.57
N LEU A 166 44.47 7.11 13.82
CA LEU A 166 45.48 7.11 14.88
C LEU A 166 45.11 6.13 16.00
N HIS A 167 45.81 5.00 16.06
CA HIS A 167 45.50 3.89 16.96
C HIS A 167 46.23 3.93 18.31
N GLY A 168 46.88 5.04 18.68
CA GLY A 168 47.60 5.15 19.96
C GLY A 168 46.70 5.48 21.17
N VAL A 169 45.60 6.22 20.98
CA VAL A 169 44.76 6.75 22.07
C VAL A 169 43.30 6.37 21.86
N TRP A 170 42.72 5.72 22.87
CA TRP A 170 41.38 5.11 22.81
C TRP A 170 40.50 5.61 23.94
N MET A 171 39.22 5.88 23.65
CA MET A 171 38.21 6.39 24.59
C MET A 171 37.11 5.34 24.79
N GLU A 172 36.70 5.08 26.03
CA GLU A 172 35.55 4.20 26.34
C GLU A 172 34.28 4.72 25.66
N LEU A 173 33.50 3.83 25.02
CA LEU A 173 32.31 4.23 24.26
C LEU A 173 31.28 4.96 25.14
N GLY A 174 30.56 5.90 24.52
CA GLY A 174 29.62 6.79 25.20
C GLY A 174 30.27 7.88 26.07
N HIS A 175 31.60 8.05 26.03
CA HIS A 175 32.34 9.02 26.83
C HIS A 175 33.29 9.89 25.99
N THR A 176 33.65 11.06 26.51
CA THR A 176 34.57 12.02 25.87
C THR A 176 35.40 12.77 26.90
N HIS A 177 36.65 13.11 26.56
CA HIS A 177 37.56 13.87 27.41
C HIS A 177 38.01 15.17 26.72
N PRO A 178 37.97 16.36 27.37
CA PRO A 178 38.19 17.65 26.71
C PRO A 178 39.51 17.81 25.97
N LEU A 179 40.57 17.11 26.40
CA LEU A 179 41.91 17.18 25.80
C LEU A 179 42.28 15.94 24.97
N ALA A 180 41.36 14.99 24.77
CA ALA A 180 41.67 13.67 24.18
C ALA A 180 42.46 13.75 22.86
N ARG A 181 42.07 14.66 21.96
CA ARG A 181 42.70 14.84 20.63
C ARG A 181 44.14 15.37 20.68
N GLY A 182 44.57 15.94 21.81
CA GLY A 182 45.93 16.42 22.02
C GLY A 182 46.84 15.42 22.75
N LEU A 183 46.30 14.28 23.21
CA LEU A 183 47.09 13.24 23.88
C LEU A 183 47.87 12.41 22.86
N GLN A 184 49.06 11.97 23.27
CA GLN A 184 49.88 11.02 22.52
C GLN A 184 50.28 9.88 23.46
N ALA A 185 50.14 8.64 22.99
CA ALA A 185 50.66 7.47 23.71
C ALA A 185 52.16 7.28 23.40
N PRO A 186 52.97 6.80 24.37
CA PRO A 186 54.35 6.43 24.10
C PRO A 186 54.45 5.37 22.97
N PRO A 187 55.46 5.43 22.09
CA PRO A 187 55.63 4.47 21.00
C PRO A 187 55.59 3.00 21.46
N GLY A 188 54.80 2.18 20.76
CA GLY A 188 54.58 0.77 21.12
C GLY A 188 53.56 0.54 22.25
N THR A 189 52.87 1.58 22.71
CA THR A 189 51.81 1.47 23.73
C THR A 189 50.50 2.11 23.31
N LEU A 190 49.41 1.60 23.87
CA LEU A 190 48.05 2.09 23.76
C LEU A 190 47.66 2.80 25.06
N LEU A 191 47.15 4.02 24.96
CA LEU A 191 46.55 4.74 26.08
C LEU A 191 45.03 4.57 26.04
N LEU A 192 44.46 3.94 27.05
CA LEU A 192 43.01 3.73 27.21
C LEU A 192 42.47 4.72 28.25
N LEU A 193 41.61 5.63 27.81
CA LEU A 193 40.86 6.54 28.65
C LEU A 193 39.51 5.89 29.01
N PRO A 194 39.29 5.51 30.28
CA PRO A 194 37.99 5.05 30.73
C PRO A 194 37.01 6.22 30.94
N GLY A 195 35.71 5.91 30.90
CA GLY A 195 34.65 6.77 31.44
C GLY A 195 34.73 6.93 32.96
N GLU A 196 35.17 5.88 33.65
CA GLU A 196 35.35 5.86 35.11
C GLU A 196 36.61 5.06 35.51
N GLY A 197 37.38 5.60 36.46
CA GLY A 197 38.63 5.02 36.96
C GLY A 197 39.89 5.73 36.46
N ARG A 198 41.06 5.17 36.79
CA ARG A 198 42.36 5.67 36.32
C ARG A 198 42.61 5.29 34.87
N TRP A 199 43.29 6.15 34.12
CA TRP A 199 43.74 5.85 32.75
C TRP A 199 44.68 4.63 32.75
N MET A 200 44.63 3.85 31.68
CA MET A 200 45.36 2.58 31.57
C MET A 200 46.29 2.59 30.36
N SER A 201 47.51 2.05 30.51
CA SER A 201 48.43 1.82 29.39
C SER A 201 48.58 0.32 29.12
N ALA A 202 48.57 -0.06 27.85
CA ALA A 202 48.78 -1.44 27.39
C ALA A 202 49.84 -1.48 26.27
N PRO A 203 50.54 -2.61 26.03
CA PRO A 203 51.40 -2.76 24.86
C PRO A 203 50.54 -2.89 23.58
N ASP A 204 51.02 -2.36 22.46
CA ASP A 204 50.39 -2.56 21.14
C ASP A 204 50.85 -3.88 20.50
N GLY A 205 50.46 -5.00 21.11
CA GLY A 205 50.74 -6.35 20.63
C GLY A 205 51.86 -7.09 21.38
N PRO A 206 52.31 -8.26 20.88
CA PRO A 206 51.94 -8.85 19.59
C PRO A 206 50.46 -9.22 19.49
N TRP A 207 49.90 -8.99 18.30
CA TRP A 207 48.51 -9.32 17.95
C TRP A 207 48.46 -10.67 17.22
N LEU A 208 47.52 -11.53 17.59
CA LEU A 208 47.29 -12.83 16.96
C LEU A 208 45.98 -12.80 16.16
N ASP A 209 46.03 -13.13 14.87
CA ASP A 209 44.83 -13.35 14.05
C ASP A 209 44.07 -14.59 14.58
N LEU A 210 42.76 -14.45 14.78
CA LEU A 210 41.87 -15.52 15.26
C LEU A 210 42.05 -16.85 14.51
N TYR A 211 42.32 -16.83 13.20
CA TYR A 211 42.51 -18.01 12.36
C TYR A 211 43.80 -18.82 12.65
N GLN A 212 44.61 -18.39 13.62
CA GLN A 212 45.70 -19.19 14.20
C GLN A 212 45.25 -20.10 15.36
N LEU A 213 44.02 -19.91 15.89
CA LEU A 213 43.52 -20.55 17.12
C LEU A 213 42.21 -21.38 16.93
N VAL A 214 41.61 -21.33 15.74
CA VAL A 214 40.35 -22.05 15.40
C VAL A 214 40.66 -23.40 14.77
N ASP A 215 39.88 -24.43 15.12
CA ASP A 215 39.91 -25.75 14.49
C ASP A 215 38.60 -26.02 13.72
N LEU A 216 38.71 -26.44 12.46
CA LEU A 216 37.58 -26.51 11.51
C LEU A 216 37.40 -27.96 11.02
N SER A 217 36.69 -28.75 11.82
CA SER A 217 36.46 -30.18 11.60
C SER A 217 35.22 -30.47 10.74
N LEU A 218 35.39 -31.24 9.66
CA LEU A 218 34.29 -31.80 8.86
C LEU A 218 33.70 -33.07 9.53
N PRO A 219 32.47 -33.50 9.20
CA PRO A 219 31.73 -34.48 10.01
C PRO A 219 32.30 -35.91 10.19
N ARG A 220 33.33 -36.34 9.42
CA ARG A 220 34.20 -37.54 9.60
C ARG A 220 35.19 -37.64 8.40
N PRO A 221 36.32 -38.39 8.44
CA PRO A 221 36.55 -39.63 9.22
C PRO A 221 37.89 -39.76 10.01
N ALA A 222 37.96 -40.84 10.82
CA ALA A 222 39.13 -41.52 11.40
C ALA A 222 39.98 -40.83 12.52
N GLU A 223 40.50 -41.67 13.43
CA GLU A 223 41.43 -41.39 14.56
C GLU A 223 42.87 -41.81 14.15
N ASP A 224 44.00 -41.44 14.77
CA ASP A 224 44.40 -40.55 15.89
C ASP A 224 45.81 -39.93 15.50
N TRP A 225 46.55 -39.05 16.18
CA TRP A 225 47.04 -38.96 17.57
C TRP A 225 47.31 -37.48 18.00
N VAL A 226 48.08 -37.27 19.07
CA VAL A 226 47.90 -36.21 20.08
C VAL A 226 49.01 -35.14 20.13
N PRO A 227 48.65 -33.83 20.20
CA PRO A 227 49.55 -32.75 20.61
C PRO A 227 49.09 -31.97 21.88
N ARG A 228 50.03 -31.28 22.55
CA ARG A 228 49.80 -30.31 23.64
C ARG A 228 50.93 -29.24 23.66
N PRO A 229 50.73 -28.02 24.23
CA PRO A 229 49.47 -27.36 24.57
C PRO A 229 49.36 -25.87 24.15
N MET A 230 48.15 -25.44 23.80
CA MET A 230 47.61 -24.12 24.17
C MET A 230 46.25 -24.36 24.88
N PRO A 231 45.69 -23.41 25.65
CA PRO A 231 44.50 -23.64 26.47
C PRO A 231 43.20 -23.64 25.64
N GLY A 232 43.03 -24.69 24.84
CA GLY A 232 41.87 -24.91 23.97
C GLY A 232 42.04 -24.33 22.56
N ARG A 233 41.51 -25.06 21.57
CA ARG A 233 41.19 -24.53 20.24
C ARG A 233 39.67 -24.32 20.17
N LEU A 234 39.22 -23.30 19.44
CA LEU A 234 37.80 -23.13 19.18
C LEU A 234 37.36 -24.09 18.07
N SER A 235 36.69 -25.19 18.42
CA SER A 235 36.06 -26.09 17.45
C SER A 235 34.73 -25.49 16.99
N VAL A 236 34.59 -25.23 15.68
CA VAL A 236 33.35 -24.71 15.09
C VAL A 236 32.89 -25.62 13.95
N PRO A 237 31.76 -26.34 14.08
CA PRO A 237 31.26 -27.21 13.02
C PRO A 237 30.62 -26.39 11.90
N LEU A 238 31.05 -26.64 10.66
CA LEU A 238 30.39 -26.08 9.47
C LEU A 238 28.99 -26.69 9.31
N ARG A 239 28.00 -25.85 8.96
CA ARG A 239 26.60 -26.25 8.72
C ARG A 239 26.00 -25.51 7.52
N LEU A 240 25.02 -26.14 6.87
CA LEU A 240 24.11 -25.45 5.96
C LEU A 240 22.91 -24.92 6.77
N HIS A 241 22.71 -23.59 6.76
CA HIS A 241 21.54 -22.94 7.32
C HIS A 241 20.56 -22.58 6.20
N GLN A 242 19.25 -22.78 6.40
CA GLN A 242 18.26 -22.47 5.38
C GLN A 242 18.06 -20.96 5.25
N ALA A 243 18.54 -20.37 4.15
CA ALA A 243 18.50 -18.95 3.86
C ALA A 243 18.66 -18.72 2.34
N ALA A 244 17.78 -17.92 1.76
CA ALA A 244 17.78 -17.65 0.32
C ALA A 244 19.03 -16.88 -0.12
N ARG A 245 19.62 -17.29 -1.25
CA ARG A 245 20.78 -16.65 -1.88
C ARG A 245 20.39 -15.83 -3.11
N VAL A 246 21.20 -14.82 -3.42
CA VAL A 246 20.97 -13.89 -4.53
C VAL A 246 21.63 -14.40 -5.83
N GLU A 247 22.62 -15.27 -5.73
CA GLU A 247 23.29 -15.85 -6.90
C GLU A 247 22.37 -16.82 -7.66
N PRO A 248 22.28 -16.74 -9.00
CA PRO A 248 21.41 -17.60 -9.79
C PRO A 248 21.87 -19.05 -9.79
N ALA A 249 20.90 -19.98 -9.83
CA ALA A 249 21.15 -21.40 -10.05
C ALA A 249 21.93 -21.61 -11.35
N SER A 250 22.96 -22.45 -11.30
CA SER A 250 23.78 -22.79 -12.46
C SER A 250 24.35 -24.22 -12.42
N LEU A 251 23.99 -24.99 -11.38
CA LEU A 251 24.19 -26.43 -11.29
C LEU A 251 22.92 -27.06 -10.71
N TRP A 252 22.46 -28.17 -11.28
CA TRP A 252 21.26 -28.89 -10.85
C TRP A 252 21.57 -30.37 -10.71
N VAL A 253 21.21 -30.97 -9.58
CA VAL A 253 21.38 -32.43 -9.35
C VAL A 253 20.01 -33.09 -9.37
N LEU A 254 19.78 -33.92 -10.38
CA LEU A 254 18.62 -34.78 -10.52
C LEU A 254 18.93 -36.14 -9.89
N ARG A 255 18.10 -36.60 -8.94
CA ARG A 255 18.23 -37.94 -8.34
C ARG A 255 17.08 -38.88 -8.62
N GLU A 256 15.88 -38.35 -8.81
CA GLU A 256 14.66 -39.13 -9.04
C GLU A 256 14.21 -38.95 -10.50
N ASN A 257 13.88 -40.05 -11.18
CA ASN A 257 13.48 -40.06 -12.60
C ASN A 257 14.41 -39.27 -13.54
N ALA A 258 15.72 -39.21 -13.22
CA ALA A 258 16.64 -38.23 -13.78
C ALA A 258 16.77 -38.28 -15.31
N VAL A 259 16.72 -39.48 -15.91
CA VAL A 259 16.75 -39.66 -17.37
C VAL A 259 15.50 -39.06 -18.02
N ALA A 260 14.30 -39.48 -17.59
CA ALA A 260 13.02 -38.97 -18.12
C ALA A 260 12.84 -37.45 -17.92
N GLN A 261 13.39 -36.89 -16.83
CA GLN A 261 13.43 -35.44 -16.65
C GLN A 261 14.34 -34.73 -17.67
N VAL A 262 15.51 -35.31 -18.00
CA VAL A 262 16.43 -34.75 -19.01
C VAL A 262 15.89 -34.96 -20.43
N GLU A 263 15.26 -36.09 -20.73
CA GLU A 263 14.52 -36.31 -21.98
C GLU A 263 13.44 -35.23 -22.16
N SER A 264 12.60 -35.00 -21.14
CA SER A 264 11.57 -33.96 -21.19
C SER A 264 12.15 -32.54 -21.34
N LEU A 265 13.35 -32.28 -20.80
CA LEU A 265 14.07 -31.01 -20.97
C LEU A 265 14.55 -30.82 -22.41
N VAL A 266 15.15 -31.86 -23.01
CA VAL A 266 15.62 -31.84 -24.41
C VAL A 266 14.45 -31.66 -25.38
N HIS A 267 13.30 -32.27 -25.11
CA HIS A 267 12.09 -32.10 -25.92
C HIS A 267 11.41 -30.73 -25.79
N SER A 268 11.79 -29.88 -24.83
CA SER A 268 11.08 -28.62 -24.52
C SER A 268 11.95 -27.36 -24.57
N LEU A 269 13.28 -27.45 -24.46
CA LEU A 269 14.17 -26.31 -24.62
C LEU A 269 14.62 -26.11 -26.08
N PRO A 270 14.64 -24.86 -26.59
CA PRO A 270 15.33 -24.54 -27.84
C PRO A 270 16.82 -24.92 -27.80
N GLU A 271 17.35 -25.34 -28.95
CA GLU A 271 18.75 -25.73 -29.16
C GLU A 271 19.76 -24.70 -28.59
N ALA A 272 19.48 -23.40 -28.76
CA ALA A 272 20.31 -22.33 -28.21
C ALA A 272 20.44 -22.34 -26.68
N LEU A 273 19.46 -22.86 -25.94
CA LEU A 273 19.53 -23.04 -24.48
C LEU A 273 20.12 -24.41 -24.10
N LEU A 274 19.93 -25.45 -24.92
CA LEU A 274 20.63 -26.73 -24.73
C LEU A 274 22.15 -26.57 -24.89
N ALA A 275 22.59 -25.76 -25.87
CA ALA A 275 23.97 -25.38 -26.09
C ALA A 275 24.57 -24.49 -24.96
N GLN A 276 23.77 -23.99 -24.02
CA GLN A 276 24.26 -23.35 -22.78
C GLN A 276 24.51 -24.37 -21.66
N LEU A 277 24.16 -25.64 -21.83
CA LEU A 277 24.28 -26.68 -20.80
C LEU A 277 25.41 -27.66 -21.07
N ARG A 278 25.89 -28.27 -19.99
CA ARG A 278 26.69 -29.49 -19.96
C ARG A 278 26.10 -30.43 -18.90
N PHE A 279 26.25 -31.73 -19.08
CA PHE A 279 25.74 -32.76 -18.17
C PHE A 279 26.83 -33.75 -17.76
N ALA A 280 26.68 -34.39 -16.61
CA ALA A 280 27.46 -35.54 -16.19
C ALA A 280 26.54 -36.57 -15.52
N VAL A 281 26.75 -37.86 -15.78
CA VAL A 281 25.99 -38.95 -15.16
C VAL A 281 26.82 -39.60 -14.05
N SER A 282 26.20 -39.91 -12.91
CA SER A 282 26.88 -40.53 -11.76
C SER A 282 25.94 -41.41 -10.93
N GLY A 283 26.44 -42.53 -10.41
CA GLY A 283 25.63 -43.52 -9.69
C GLY A 283 25.58 -44.88 -10.39
N PRO A 284 24.82 -45.85 -9.86
CA PRO A 284 24.67 -47.17 -10.46
C PRO A 284 23.77 -47.12 -11.72
N PRO A 285 23.91 -48.05 -12.68
CA PRO A 285 23.08 -48.08 -13.89
C PRO A 285 21.57 -48.19 -13.63
N GLU A 286 21.18 -48.80 -12.51
CA GLU A 286 19.79 -49.00 -12.09
C GLU A 286 19.15 -47.72 -11.50
N ALA A 287 19.97 -46.74 -11.09
CA ALA A 287 19.52 -45.47 -10.50
C ALA A 287 20.53 -44.34 -10.81
N PRO A 288 20.63 -43.90 -12.08
CA PRO A 288 21.58 -42.85 -12.46
C PRO A 288 21.12 -41.48 -11.95
N HIS A 289 22.02 -40.76 -11.26
CA HIS A 289 21.85 -39.33 -11.02
C HIS A 289 22.44 -38.54 -12.20
N VAL A 290 21.77 -37.47 -12.63
CA VAL A 290 22.29 -36.54 -13.65
C VAL A 290 22.60 -35.20 -13.00
N VAL A 291 23.79 -34.65 -13.28
CA VAL A 291 24.22 -33.32 -12.86
C VAL A 291 24.27 -32.42 -14.09
N LEU A 292 23.35 -31.46 -14.19
CA LEU A 292 23.36 -30.42 -15.23
C LEU A 292 24.11 -29.20 -14.72
N ARG A 293 24.83 -28.49 -15.59
CA ARG A 293 25.58 -27.28 -15.27
C ARG A 293 25.57 -26.31 -16.45
N ALA A 294 25.30 -25.04 -16.18
CA ALA A 294 25.39 -23.99 -17.18
C ALA A 294 26.85 -23.68 -17.54
N ARG A 295 27.13 -23.45 -18.83
CA ARG A 295 28.44 -22.99 -19.32
C ARG A 295 28.68 -21.56 -18.78
N PRO A 296 29.87 -21.24 -18.23
CA PRO A 296 30.16 -19.90 -17.73
C PRO A 296 30.26 -18.91 -18.91
N GLY A 297 29.42 -17.87 -18.90
CA GLY A 297 29.32 -16.90 -20.01
C GLY A 297 28.73 -15.55 -19.57
N ARG A 298 28.44 -14.69 -20.55
CA ARG A 298 27.77 -13.38 -20.33
C ARG A 298 26.24 -13.49 -20.22
N GLU A 299 25.67 -14.61 -20.65
CA GLU A 299 24.22 -14.85 -20.66
C GLU A 299 23.78 -15.43 -19.31
N LYS A 300 22.56 -15.10 -18.86
CA LYS A 300 22.01 -15.61 -17.60
C LYS A 300 21.77 -17.13 -17.75
N PRO A 301 22.12 -17.96 -16.76
CA PRO A 301 21.76 -19.38 -16.76
C PRO A 301 20.25 -19.60 -17.00
N PRO A 302 19.87 -20.59 -17.83
CA PRO A 302 18.47 -20.86 -18.15
C PRO A 302 17.72 -21.47 -16.96
N GLU A 303 16.42 -21.16 -16.86
CA GLU A 303 15.54 -21.65 -15.78
C GLU A 303 14.88 -22.96 -16.20
N LEU A 304 15.44 -24.09 -15.73
CA LEU A 304 15.18 -25.42 -16.31
C LEU A 304 13.85 -26.08 -15.91
N GLY A 305 13.12 -25.57 -14.91
CA GLY A 305 11.82 -26.13 -14.47
C GLY A 305 11.85 -27.54 -13.84
N LEU A 306 13.03 -28.11 -13.61
CA LEU A 306 13.24 -29.49 -13.17
C LEU A 306 12.90 -29.73 -11.69
N SER A 307 12.47 -30.96 -11.38
CA SER A 307 12.45 -31.51 -10.02
C SER A 307 13.88 -31.94 -9.62
N ALA A 308 14.73 -30.96 -9.38
CA ALA A 308 16.16 -31.10 -9.11
C ALA A 308 16.59 -30.21 -7.94
N THR A 309 17.60 -30.61 -7.16
CA THR A 309 18.22 -29.68 -6.21
C THR A 309 19.03 -28.66 -7.01
N ALA A 310 18.67 -27.38 -6.91
CA ALA A 310 19.36 -26.28 -7.57
C ALA A 310 20.47 -25.69 -6.68
N TYR A 311 21.64 -25.45 -7.26
CA TYR A 311 22.81 -24.91 -6.58
C TYR A 311 23.37 -23.69 -7.34
N ALA A 312 23.90 -22.74 -6.58
CA ALA A 312 24.60 -21.56 -7.07
C ALA A 312 26.07 -21.55 -6.57
N PRO A 313 27.04 -21.09 -7.37
CA PRO A 313 28.43 -20.99 -6.95
C PRO A 313 28.57 -19.96 -5.81
N LEU A 314 29.53 -20.17 -4.91
CA LEU A 314 29.89 -19.16 -3.92
C LEU A 314 30.72 -18.05 -4.61
N PRO A 315 30.41 -16.74 -4.48
CA PRO A 315 31.15 -15.68 -5.17
C PRO A 315 32.67 -15.66 -4.89
N GLN A 316 33.08 -16.17 -3.73
CA GLN A 316 34.49 -16.26 -3.33
C GLN A 316 35.21 -17.50 -3.90
N LEU A 317 34.48 -18.51 -4.41
CA LEU A 317 34.97 -19.79 -4.93
C LEU A 317 34.03 -20.35 -6.01
N PRO A 318 34.24 -20.05 -7.30
CA PRO A 318 33.34 -20.51 -8.37
C PRO A 318 33.34 -22.03 -8.62
N THR A 319 34.26 -22.79 -8.00
CA THR A 319 34.27 -24.27 -8.03
C THR A 319 33.45 -24.92 -6.90
N LEU A 320 32.97 -24.13 -5.93
CA LEU A 320 32.18 -24.58 -4.79
C LEU A 320 30.71 -24.11 -4.93
N TYR A 321 29.80 -25.06 -5.01
CA TYR A 321 28.37 -24.84 -5.18
C TYR A 321 27.59 -25.16 -3.89
N LEU A 322 26.67 -24.28 -3.52
CA LEU A 322 25.77 -24.41 -2.36
C LEU A 322 24.31 -24.40 -2.86
N PRO A 323 23.36 -25.08 -2.19
CA PRO A 323 21.94 -24.97 -2.53
C PRO A 323 21.49 -23.51 -2.56
N CYS A 324 20.58 -23.16 -3.47
CA CYS A 324 20.11 -21.77 -3.61
C CYS A 324 19.31 -21.27 -2.38
N ASP A 325 18.82 -22.20 -1.54
CA ASP A 325 18.12 -21.95 -0.29
C ASP A 325 19.01 -22.18 0.96
N ALA A 326 20.34 -22.31 0.81
CA ALA A 326 21.24 -22.53 1.94
C ALA A 326 22.49 -21.64 1.96
N LEU A 327 22.79 -21.09 3.14
CA LEU A 327 24.06 -20.43 3.48
C LEU A 327 24.97 -21.37 4.28
N LEU A 328 26.28 -21.15 4.21
CA LEU A 328 27.29 -21.89 4.97
C LEU A 328 27.64 -21.11 6.26
N GLU A 329 27.35 -21.69 7.42
CA GLU A 329 27.67 -21.13 8.73
C GLU A 329 28.80 -21.91 9.42
N PRO A 330 29.75 -21.24 10.11
CA PRO A 330 30.00 -19.80 10.08
C PRO A 330 30.52 -19.34 8.70
N PRO A 331 30.37 -18.05 8.35
CA PRO A 331 31.02 -17.49 7.17
C PRO A 331 32.55 -17.55 7.32
N LEU A 332 33.24 -18.06 6.30
CA LEU A 332 34.70 -18.19 6.25
C LEU A 332 35.27 -17.54 4.99
N ARG A 333 36.51 -17.03 5.08
CA ARG A 333 37.24 -16.47 3.94
C ARG A 333 37.50 -17.54 2.87
N GLY A 334 37.35 -17.18 1.60
CA GLY A 334 37.49 -18.07 0.43
C GLY A 334 38.73 -18.96 0.44
N ASP A 335 39.91 -18.47 0.86
CA ASP A 335 41.14 -19.28 0.87
C ASP A 335 41.10 -20.44 1.89
N ARG A 336 40.41 -20.27 3.02
CA ARG A 336 40.17 -21.36 3.98
C ARG A 336 39.10 -22.34 3.48
N LEU A 337 38.05 -21.83 2.84
CA LEU A 337 37.06 -22.69 2.18
C LEU A 337 37.68 -23.52 1.06
N ARG A 338 38.66 -22.99 0.31
CA ARG A 338 39.40 -23.71 -0.73
C ARG A 338 40.17 -24.88 -0.13
N ALA A 339 40.96 -24.62 0.92
CA ALA A 339 41.75 -25.64 1.60
C ALA A 339 40.90 -26.77 2.24
N LEU A 340 39.65 -26.49 2.64
CA LEU A 340 38.76 -27.46 3.31
C LEU A 340 37.82 -28.21 2.35
N LEU A 341 37.28 -27.53 1.33
CA LEU A 341 36.18 -28.05 0.52
C LEU A 341 36.55 -28.29 -0.95
N THR A 342 37.43 -27.46 -1.54
CA THR A 342 37.90 -27.58 -2.93
C THR A 342 39.44 -27.67 -3.02
N PRO A 343 40.05 -28.75 -2.47
CA PRO A 343 41.51 -28.92 -2.46
C PRO A 343 42.12 -29.23 -3.84
N ASP A 344 41.30 -29.65 -4.80
CA ASP A 344 41.66 -29.85 -6.21
C ASP A 344 40.86 -28.88 -7.08
N ALA A 345 41.57 -28.07 -7.87
CA ALA A 345 40.99 -27.01 -8.70
C ALA A 345 40.18 -27.54 -9.89
N ASP A 346 40.50 -28.73 -10.39
CA ASP A 346 39.84 -29.34 -11.56
C ASP A 346 38.59 -30.16 -11.14
N THR A 347 38.09 -29.98 -9.91
CA THR A 347 36.89 -30.64 -9.38
C THR A 347 35.76 -29.66 -9.07
N VAL A 348 34.60 -29.93 -9.67
CA VAL A 348 33.33 -29.27 -9.32
C VAL A 348 32.83 -29.90 -8.03
N THR A 349 32.71 -29.11 -6.97
CA THR A 349 32.24 -29.58 -5.65
C THR A 349 30.90 -28.93 -5.29
N TRP A 350 29.91 -29.70 -4.84
CA TRP A 350 28.67 -29.18 -4.27
C TRP A 350 28.39 -29.76 -2.87
N LEU A 351 27.73 -28.97 -2.01
CA LEU A 351 27.37 -29.40 -0.66
C LEU A 351 25.92 -29.88 -0.62
N HIS A 352 25.71 -31.20 -0.67
CA HIS A 352 24.38 -31.80 -0.59
C HIS A 352 23.89 -31.87 0.87
N PRO A 353 22.72 -31.31 1.22
CA PRO A 353 22.19 -31.37 2.58
C PRO A 353 21.81 -32.80 2.98
N THR A 354 22.10 -33.19 4.23
CA THR A 354 21.79 -34.51 4.79
C THR A 354 20.87 -34.47 6.02
N GLY A 355 20.30 -33.30 6.31
CA GLY A 355 19.35 -33.07 7.42
C GLY A 355 19.96 -32.32 8.61
N GLN A 356 19.13 -31.58 9.35
CA GLN A 356 19.51 -30.77 10.53
C GLN A 356 20.76 -29.88 10.34
N GLY A 357 20.95 -29.35 9.14
CA GLY A 357 22.09 -28.51 8.76
C GLY A 357 23.42 -29.25 8.54
N ALA A 358 23.45 -30.58 8.66
CA ALA A 358 24.56 -31.39 8.18
C ALA A 358 24.55 -31.48 6.65
N PHE A 359 25.73 -31.69 6.06
CA PHE A 359 25.90 -31.82 4.61
C PHE A 359 27.01 -32.83 4.26
N ARG A 360 26.94 -33.34 3.02
CA ARG A 360 27.98 -34.13 2.35
C ARG A 360 28.55 -33.31 1.19
N ALA A 361 29.87 -33.17 1.14
CA ALA A 361 30.53 -32.65 -0.06
C ALA A 361 30.56 -33.77 -1.12
N GLU A 362 29.99 -33.49 -2.29
CA GLU A 362 30.01 -34.34 -3.47
C GLU A 362 30.86 -33.67 -4.56
N ARG A 363 31.55 -34.47 -5.37
CA ARG A 363 32.56 -33.98 -6.33
C ARG A 363 32.50 -34.72 -7.66
N LEU A 364 32.67 -34.00 -8.76
CA LEU A 364 32.96 -34.57 -10.09
C LEU A 364 34.13 -33.82 -10.75
N PRO A 365 35.02 -34.51 -11.49
CA PRO A 365 36.04 -33.85 -12.31
C PRO A 365 35.39 -32.98 -13.41
N GLU A 366 35.99 -31.83 -13.73
CA GLU A 366 35.54 -30.94 -14.82
C GLU A 366 35.43 -31.67 -16.17
N ARG A 367 36.34 -32.63 -16.42
CA ARG A 367 36.36 -33.52 -17.59
C ARG A 367 35.21 -34.53 -17.67
N ALA A 368 34.40 -34.69 -16.63
CA ALA A 368 33.24 -35.59 -16.64
C ALA A 368 31.97 -34.93 -17.23
N PHE A 369 31.98 -33.62 -17.45
CA PHE A 369 30.87 -32.87 -18.02
C PHE A 369 30.94 -32.83 -19.55
N GLN A 370 29.98 -33.41 -20.24
CA GLN A 370 29.84 -33.37 -21.70
C GLN A 370 28.83 -32.30 -22.12
N PRO A 371 28.95 -31.68 -23.32
CA PRO A 371 27.88 -30.89 -23.94
C PRO A 371 26.57 -31.67 -23.99
N LEU A 372 25.44 -31.06 -23.60
CA LEU A 372 24.13 -31.74 -23.61
C LEU A 372 23.60 -31.93 -25.05
N ASP A 373 23.94 -30.97 -25.90
CA ASP A 373 23.81 -30.95 -27.36
C ASP A 373 24.46 -32.16 -28.05
N GLU A 374 25.60 -32.67 -27.57
CA GLU A 374 26.26 -33.87 -28.11
C GLU A 374 25.53 -35.18 -27.77
N TRP A 375 24.49 -35.15 -26.94
CA TRP A 375 23.70 -36.32 -26.52
C TRP A 375 22.34 -36.42 -27.22
N VAL A 376 22.04 -35.52 -28.17
CA VAL A 376 20.75 -35.46 -28.88
C VAL A 376 20.88 -36.08 -30.27
N GLU A 377 20.63 -37.39 -30.38
CA GLU A 377 20.55 -38.06 -31.69
C GLU A 377 19.17 -37.85 -32.31
N TYR A 378 19.10 -37.01 -33.36
CA TYR A 378 17.87 -36.71 -34.10
C TYR A 378 17.46 -37.88 -35.01
N VAL A 379 16.88 -38.94 -34.43
CA VAL A 379 16.40 -40.12 -35.17
C VAL A 379 15.13 -39.80 -35.96
N LEU A 380 15.31 -39.32 -37.19
CA LEU A 380 14.25 -39.15 -38.19
C LEU A 380 13.87 -40.47 -38.89
N ASP A 381 13.61 -41.57 -38.16
CA ASP A 381 12.62 -42.56 -38.64
C ASP A 381 12.13 -43.59 -37.60
N THR A 382 10.84 -43.53 -37.30
CA THR A 382 9.98 -44.72 -37.09
C THR A 382 8.58 -44.46 -37.66
N GLY A 383 8.47 -43.75 -38.79
CA GLY A 383 7.20 -43.18 -39.23
C GLY A 383 7.01 -42.88 -40.72
N ALA A 384 8.06 -42.82 -41.54
CA ALA A 384 7.95 -42.41 -42.94
C ALA A 384 6.90 -43.22 -43.73
N VAL A 385 6.91 -44.55 -43.59
CA VAL A 385 5.98 -45.48 -44.26
C VAL A 385 4.50 -45.23 -43.88
N ALA A 386 4.23 -44.72 -42.67
CA ALA A 386 2.87 -44.38 -42.23
C ALA A 386 2.44 -42.97 -42.68
N LEU A 387 3.40 -42.07 -42.94
CA LEU A 387 3.15 -40.67 -43.30
C LEU A 387 3.12 -40.42 -44.81
N GLU A 388 3.74 -41.28 -45.63
CA GLU A 388 3.70 -41.16 -47.10
C GLU A 388 2.29 -40.91 -47.69
N PRO A 389 1.20 -41.60 -47.28
CA PRO A 389 -0.14 -41.33 -47.82
C PRO A 389 -0.65 -39.92 -47.48
N TRP A 390 -0.25 -39.38 -46.33
CA TRP A 390 -0.66 -38.05 -45.87
C TRP A 390 0.17 -36.95 -46.54
N VAL A 391 1.48 -37.16 -46.68
CA VAL A 391 2.39 -36.25 -47.39
C VAL A 391 1.99 -36.11 -48.86
N ARG A 392 1.70 -37.21 -49.56
CA ARG A 392 1.17 -37.19 -50.95
C ARG A 392 -0.22 -36.55 -51.06
N GLY A 393 -0.98 -36.51 -49.96
CA GLY A 393 -2.26 -35.79 -49.88
C GLY A 393 -2.12 -34.30 -49.53
N ALA A 394 -0.94 -33.85 -49.09
CA ALA A 394 -0.67 -32.49 -48.63
C ALA A 394 0.25 -31.68 -49.57
N THR A 395 0.88 -32.32 -50.56
CA THR A 395 1.61 -31.63 -51.64
C THR A 395 0.66 -30.85 -52.56
N PHE A 396 0.41 -29.58 -52.23
CA PHE A 396 -0.25 -28.63 -53.12
C PHE A 396 0.67 -28.28 -54.30
N ASP A 397 0.17 -28.47 -55.52
CA ASP A 397 0.79 -27.98 -56.74
C ASP A 397 0.41 -26.50 -56.96
N PHE A 398 1.38 -25.60 -56.87
CA PHE A 398 1.14 -24.15 -56.93
C PHE A 398 1.14 -23.66 -58.38
N ALA A 399 -0.02 -23.78 -59.03
CA ALA A 399 -0.31 -23.03 -60.25
C ALA A 399 -0.17 -21.50 -59.98
N ALA A 400 0.37 -20.77 -60.97
CA ALA A 400 0.72 -19.37 -60.82
C ALA A 400 -0.51 -18.46 -60.60
N PHE A 401 -0.35 -17.46 -59.72
CA PHE A 401 -1.34 -16.41 -59.51
C PHE A 401 -1.27 -15.36 -60.64
N GLU A 402 -2.30 -15.28 -61.46
CA GLU A 402 -2.62 -14.09 -62.25
C GLU A 402 -3.93 -13.46 -61.73
N ALA A 403 -4.00 -12.13 -61.75
CA ALA A 403 -5.16 -11.37 -61.28
C ALA A 403 -5.99 -10.84 -62.46
N SER A 404 -7.32 -10.75 -62.30
CA SER A 404 -8.22 -10.17 -63.30
C SER A 404 -9.51 -9.65 -62.65
N ASP A 405 -10.13 -8.66 -63.30
CA ASP A 405 -11.20 -7.81 -62.75
C ASP A 405 -12.64 -8.25 -63.11
N THR A 406 -13.59 -7.78 -62.30
CA THR A 406 -15.03 -7.46 -62.56
C THR A 406 -15.85 -8.19 -63.66
N GLY A 407 -17.07 -8.67 -63.35
CA GLY A 407 -18.11 -8.95 -64.38
C GLY A 407 -19.41 -9.67 -63.90
N PRO A 408 -20.63 -9.43 -64.45
CA PRO A 408 -21.88 -10.03 -63.92
C PRO A 408 -22.91 -10.66 -64.93
N ARG A 409 -23.67 -11.68 -64.47
CA ARG A 409 -24.99 -12.23 -64.97
C ARG A 409 -24.98 -12.91 -66.37
N GLU A 410 -25.94 -13.76 -66.82
CA GLU A 410 -27.39 -14.00 -66.57
C GLU A 410 -27.82 -15.52 -66.54
N GLY A 411 -29.13 -15.86 -66.60
CA GLY A 411 -29.75 -17.22 -66.61
C GLY A 411 -30.11 -17.75 -68.02
N PRO A 412 -31.24 -18.50 -68.29
CA PRO A 412 -32.43 -18.85 -67.47
C PRO A 412 -32.87 -20.37 -67.54
N PRO A 413 -34.12 -20.82 -67.87
CA PRO A 413 -35.24 -21.26 -66.98
C PRO A 413 -35.78 -22.72 -67.31
N PRO A 414 -37.09 -23.15 -67.18
CA PRO A 414 -38.30 -22.71 -66.43
C PRO A 414 -39.15 -23.82 -65.73
N SER A 415 -40.30 -23.41 -65.14
CA SER A 415 -41.57 -24.18 -64.90
C SER A 415 -41.64 -25.10 -63.65
N VAL A 416 -42.80 -25.57 -63.13
CA VAL A 416 -44.21 -25.52 -63.63
C VAL A 416 -45.21 -24.85 -62.63
N LYS A 417 -46.21 -25.58 -62.07
CA LYS A 417 -47.42 -25.11 -61.35
C LYS A 417 -48.11 -26.28 -60.58
N GLU A 418 -49.30 -26.21 -59.94
CA GLU A 418 -50.36 -25.20 -59.63
C GLU A 418 -50.79 -25.43 -58.13
N GLU A 419 -51.89 -25.04 -57.47
CA GLU A 419 -53.22 -24.44 -57.74
C GLU A 419 -53.70 -23.63 -56.47
N GLU A 420 -55.01 -23.37 -56.31
CA GLU A 420 -55.68 -22.55 -55.27
C GLU A 420 -57.14 -23.09 -55.10
N PRO A 421 -58.20 -22.39 -54.60
CA PRO A 421 -58.36 -21.11 -53.88
C PRO A 421 -59.00 -21.34 -52.48
N GLU A 422 -59.61 -20.44 -51.70
CA GLU A 422 -59.89 -18.97 -51.71
C GLU A 422 -59.86 -18.53 -50.19
N ARG A 423 -60.57 -17.57 -49.54
CA ARG A 423 -61.67 -16.62 -49.82
C ARG A 423 -61.64 -15.39 -48.88
N ARG A 424 -61.18 -14.23 -49.38
CA ARG A 424 -61.64 -12.83 -49.08
C ARG A 424 -61.63 -12.34 -47.59
N SER A 425 -61.42 -11.05 -47.26
CA SER A 425 -61.61 -9.83 -48.06
C SER A 425 -60.70 -8.63 -47.67
N SER A 426 -60.46 -7.78 -48.68
CA SER A 426 -60.26 -6.31 -48.70
C SER A 426 -60.49 -5.44 -47.43
N ARG A 427 -59.88 -4.25 -47.24
CA ARG A 427 -58.96 -3.41 -48.08
C ARG A 427 -58.32 -2.25 -47.25
N ARG A 428 -57.23 -1.69 -47.80
CA ARG A 428 -56.81 -0.25 -47.92
C ARG A 428 -57.78 0.84 -47.35
N ARG A 429 -57.33 2.04 -46.91
CA ARG A 429 -56.04 2.76 -47.15
C ARG A 429 -55.80 3.90 -46.12
N THR A 430 -54.52 4.29 -45.98
CA THR A 430 -53.95 5.59 -45.54
C THR A 430 -54.88 6.82 -45.43
N SER A 431 -54.71 7.66 -44.38
CA SER A 431 -54.02 8.98 -44.47
C SER A 431 -54.19 9.89 -43.22
N THR A 432 -53.19 10.73 -42.96
CA THR A 432 -53.22 12.05 -42.26
C THR A 432 -53.60 12.17 -40.77
N ALA A 433 -52.89 13.08 -40.08
CA ALA A 433 -53.19 13.55 -38.72
C ALA A 433 -54.28 14.65 -38.71
N PRO A 434 -54.73 15.09 -37.52
CA PRO A 434 -54.22 16.39 -37.04
C PRO A 434 -53.92 16.43 -35.52
N ALA A 435 -53.33 17.53 -35.07
CA ALA A 435 -53.27 17.91 -33.66
C ALA A 435 -54.50 18.75 -33.25
N PRO A 436 -54.86 18.78 -31.94
CA PRO A 436 -55.70 19.82 -31.36
C PRO A 436 -54.90 20.86 -30.56
N GLU A 437 -55.39 22.10 -30.54
CA GLU A 437 -54.83 23.26 -29.83
C GLU A 437 -55.43 23.43 -28.40
N PRO A 438 -55.00 24.41 -27.57
CA PRO A 438 -55.15 24.32 -26.11
C PRO A 438 -56.54 24.66 -25.56
N ILE A 439 -56.86 24.09 -24.40
CA ILE A 439 -58.01 24.47 -23.56
C ILE A 439 -57.49 25.26 -22.34
N ALA A 440 -58.17 26.36 -22.02
CA ALA A 440 -57.71 27.35 -21.04
C ALA A 440 -57.82 26.91 -19.58
N ALA A 441 -56.94 27.44 -18.74
CA ALA A 441 -56.92 27.17 -17.30
C ALA A 441 -58.02 27.91 -16.53
N PRO A 442 -58.74 27.25 -15.60
CA PRO A 442 -59.61 27.93 -14.64
C PRO A 442 -58.75 28.65 -13.58
N ARG A 443 -58.94 29.96 -13.43
CA ARG A 443 -58.39 30.72 -12.29
C ARG A 443 -59.23 30.44 -11.05
N ILE A 444 -58.71 29.65 -10.11
CA ILE A 444 -59.22 29.60 -8.74
C ILE A 444 -58.56 30.75 -7.94
N PRO A 445 -59.31 31.54 -7.15
CA PRO A 445 -58.72 32.61 -6.33
C PRO A 445 -57.67 32.11 -5.33
N ARG A 446 -56.73 32.99 -4.96
CA ARG A 446 -55.94 32.80 -3.74
C ARG A 446 -56.84 33.08 -2.54
N GLU A 447 -57.25 32.03 -1.86
CA GLU A 447 -57.83 32.10 -0.51
C GLU A 447 -56.76 31.65 0.49
N GLU A 448 -56.39 32.50 1.44
CA GLU A 448 -55.39 32.17 2.47
C GLU A 448 -56.02 31.24 3.51
N ALA A 449 -55.92 29.92 3.27
CA ALA A 449 -56.39 28.92 4.20
C ALA A 449 -55.70 29.05 5.58
N PRO A 450 -56.45 29.06 6.69
CA PRO A 450 -55.88 29.25 8.02
C PRO A 450 -55.00 28.07 8.44
N ARG A 451 -54.07 28.32 9.37
CA ARG A 451 -53.16 27.30 9.93
C ARG A 451 -53.96 26.08 10.42
N PRO A 452 -53.65 24.85 9.96
CA PRO A 452 -54.30 23.65 10.49
C PRO A 452 -53.86 23.40 11.95
N PRO A 453 -54.77 22.89 12.82
CA PRO A 453 -54.42 22.48 14.17
C PRO A 453 -53.52 21.22 14.18
N PRO A 454 -52.78 20.95 15.27
CA PRO A 454 -51.85 19.82 15.36
C PRO A 454 -52.54 18.48 15.13
N MET A 455 -51.91 17.64 14.29
CA MET A 455 -52.56 16.51 13.64
C MET A 455 -52.38 15.22 14.45
N ARG A 456 -53.33 14.92 15.35
CA ARG A 456 -53.38 13.63 16.03
C ARG A 456 -53.60 12.50 15.02
N LEU A 457 -52.79 11.43 15.13
CA LEU A 457 -52.88 10.22 14.30
C LEU A 457 -54.18 9.45 14.58
N VAL A 458 -55.24 9.78 13.84
CA VAL A 458 -56.45 8.95 13.72
C VAL A 458 -56.20 7.90 12.64
N PRO A 459 -56.55 6.61 12.83
CA PRO A 459 -56.42 5.59 11.80
C PRO A 459 -57.08 6.01 10.48
N LEU A 460 -56.30 6.01 9.39
CA LEU A 460 -56.80 6.42 8.07
C LEU A 460 -57.74 5.36 7.49
N THR A 461 -58.82 5.81 6.85
CA THR A 461 -59.64 4.96 5.99
C THR A 461 -58.89 4.71 4.67
N PRO A 462 -59.08 3.55 4.00
CA PRO A 462 -58.36 3.25 2.75
C PRO A 462 -58.50 4.31 1.65
N ALA A 463 -59.64 5.01 1.59
CA ALA A 463 -59.83 6.15 0.70
C ALA A 463 -58.86 7.31 1.01
N ARG A 464 -58.73 7.71 2.29
CA ARG A 464 -57.80 8.77 2.71
C ARG A 464 -56.33 8.38 2.53
N THR A 465 -56.00 7.10 2.69
CA THR A 465 -54.67 6.57 2.35
C THR A 465 -54.39 6.77 0.86
N SER A 466 -55.33 6.41 -0.01
CA SER A 466 -55.18 6.60 -1.47
C SER A 466 -55.11 8.08 -1.86
N GLU A 467 -55.91 8.97 -1.24
CA GLU A 467 -55.84 10.42 -1.43
C GLU A 467 -54.46 10.98 -1.05
N ALA A 468 -53.90 10.56 0.10
CA ALA A 468 -52.58 10.98 0.55
C ALA A 468 -51.44 10.45 -0.34
N GLU A 469 -51.54 9.22 -0.84
CA GLU A 469 -50.59 8.66 -1.81
C GLU A 469 -50.65 9.38 -3.18
N GLN A 470 -51.84 9.78 -3.61
CA GLN A 470 -52.03 10.59 -4.82
C GLN A 470 -51.45 12.00 -4.67
N GLU A 471 -51.70 12.69 -3.55
CA GLU A 471 -51.08 14.01 -3.32
C GLU A 471 -49.56 13.86 -3.24
N LEU A 472 -49.04 12.88 -2.50
CA LEU A 472 -47.60 12.64 -2.38
C LEU A 472 -46.95 12.40 -3.75
N THR A 473 -47.51 11.50 -4.56
CA THR A 473 -47.04 11.23 -5.93
C THR A 473 -47.04 12.50 -6.80
N SER A 474 -48.02 13.39 -6.60
CA SER A 474 -48.11 14.68 -7.30
C SER A 474 -47.02 15.67 -6.84
N ARG A 475 -46.78 15.77 -5.52
CA ARG A 475 -45.71 16.60 -4.94
C ARG A 475 -44.32 16.13 -5.37
N GLU A 476 -44.08 14.83 -5.36
CA GLU A 476 -42.81 14.22 -5.79
C GLU A 476 -42.51 14.53 -7.26
N LYS A 477 -43.50 14.37 -8.15
CA LYS A 477 -43.39 14.76 -9.58
C LYS A 477 -43.10 16.26 -9.74
N GLY A 478 -43.81 17.11 -8.99
CA GLY A 478 -43.58 18.56 -8.99
C GLY A 478 -42.16 18.92 -8.56
N PHE A 479 -41.67 18.32 -7.47
CA PHE A 479 -40.31 18.54 -6.95
C PHE A 479 -39.21 18.15 -7.95
N LEU A 480 -39.41 17.03 -8.65
CA LEU A 480 -38.49 16.52 -9.68
C LEU A 480 -38.49 17.40 -10.94
N ALA A 481 -39.60 18.06 -11.26
CA ALA A 481 -39.73 18.97 -12.41
C ALA A 481 -39.01 20.31 -12.22
N LEU A 482 -38.78 20.77 -10.98
CA LEU A 482 -38.05 22.01 -10.68
C LEU A 482 -36.58 21.91 -11.13
N GLU A 483 -36.12 22.89 -11.92
CA GLU A 483 -34.73 23.02 -12.41
C GLU A 483 -33.84 23.90 -11.51
N SER A 484 -34.42 24.45 -10.45
CA SER A 484 -33.72 25.26 -9.45
C SER A 484 -32.73 24.45 -8.60
N PRO A 485 -31.70 25.09 -8.01
CA PRO A 485 -30.76 24.45 -7.08
C PRO A 485 -31.42 23.71 -5.92
N ALA A 486 -30.70 22.78 -5.29
CA ALA A 486 -31.16 21.99 -4.15
C ALA A 486 -31.51 22.82 -2.89
N ASP A 487 -30.89 23.99 -2.71
CA ASP A 487 -31.16 24.96 -1.62
C ASP A 487 -32.21 26.02 -1.97
N ALA A 488 -32.78 26.00 -3.18
CA ALA A 488 -33.73 27.03 -3.61
C ALA A 488 -34.97 27.10 -2.71
N PRO A 489 -35.40 28.29 -2.24
CA PRO A 489 -36.44 28.43 -1.20
C PRO A 489 -37.82 27.90 -1.63
N GLU A 490 -38.09 27.85 -2.94
CA GLU A 490 -39.30 27.22 -3.51
C GLU A 490 -39.39 25.70 -3.24
N ARG A 491 -38.28 25.04 -2.90
CA ARG A 491 -38.27 23.62 -2.50
C ARG A 491 -38.76 23.40 -1.07
N LEU A 492 -38.65 24.39 -0.17
CA LEU A 492 -39.00 24.26 1.25
C LEU A 492 -40.48 23.89 1.50
N PRO A 493 -41.49 24.53 0.88
CA PRO A 493 -42.89 24.13 1.05
C PRO A 493 -43.18 22.70 0.58
N SER A 494 -42.46 22.24 -0.46
CA SER A 494 -42.56 20.86 -0.95
C SER A 494 -41.96 19.87 0.04
N TRP A 495 -40.79 20.16 0.63
CA TRP A 495 -40.22 19.33 1.69
C TRP A 495 -41.14 19.19 2.90
N VAL A 496 -41.71 20.32 3.36
CA VAL A 496 -42.71 20.35 4.43
C VAL A 496 -43.90 19.43 4.11
N ARG A 497 -44.54 19.59 2.94
CA ARG A 497 -45.74 18.82 2.61
C ARG A 497 -45.45 17.33 2.38
N MET A 498 -44.30 16.99 1.81
CA MET A 498 -43.88 15.59 1.68
C MET A 498 -43.57 14.95 3.03
N ALA A 499 -43.07 15.70 4.02
CA ALA A 499 -42.84 15.20 5.37
C ALA A 499 -44.17 14.87 6.09
N GLU A 500 -45.16 15.76 6.00
CA GLU A 500 -46.51 15.55 6.52
C GLU A 500 -47.18 14.31 5.92
N LEU A 501 -47.15 14.19 4.58
CA LEU A 501 -47.77 13.07 3.86
C LEU A 501 -47.08 11.74 4.13
N ASN A 502 -45.74 11.68 4.19
CA ASN A 502 -45.04 10.46 4.58
C ASN A 502 -45.32 10.08 6.04
N SER A 503 -45.49 11.04 6.95
CA SER A 503 -45.88 10.77 8.35
C SER A 503 -47.27 10.14 8.43
N LEU A 504 -48.25 10.68 7.69
CA LEU A 504 -49.61 10.13 7.58
C LEU A 504 -49.65 8.70 7.05
N LEU A 505 -48.73 8.36 6.14
CA LEU A 505 -48.63 7.05 5.52
C LEU A 505 -47.76 6.06 6.32
N GLY A 506 -47.31 6.42 7.53
CA GLY A 506 -46.43 5.59 8.36
C GLY A 506 -45.00 5.41 7.81
N ARG A 507 -44.60 6.23 6.83
CA ARG A 507 -43.30 6.18 6.14
C ARG A 507 -42.26 7.01 6.90
N GLU A 508 -42.09 6.71 8.20
CA GLU A 508 -41.35 7.55 9.17
C GLU A 508 -39.93 7.94 8.73
N ARG A 509 -39.18 7.01 8.10
CA ARG A 509 -37.85 7.30 7.55
C ARG A 509 -37.87 8.41 6.50
N ASP A 510 -38.78 8.34 5.52
CA ASP A 510 -38.87 9.34 4.46
C ASP A 510 -39.47 10.66 4.96
N ALA A 511 -40.37 10.61 5.95
CA ALA A 511 -40.82 11.81 6.66
C ALA A 511 -39.66 12.52 7.36
N SER A 512 -38.85 11.79 8.15
CA SER A 512 -37.65 12.29 8.81
C SER A 512 -36.63 12.89 7.83
N LEU A 513 -36.43 12.27 6.66
CA LEU A 513 -35.52 12.77 5.61
C LEU A 513 -36.03 14.02 4.87
N CYS A 514 -37.33 14.30 4.93
CA CYS A 514 -37.94 15.53 4.43
C CYS A 514 -37.91 16.62 5.50
N TRP A 515 -38.20 16.29 6.76
CA TRP A 515 -38.09 17.21 7.90
C TRP A 515 -36.65 17.71 8.12
N SER A 516 -35.64 16.83 8.07
CA SER A 516 -34.23 17.22 8.27
C SER A 516 -33.69 18.13 7.16
N ARG A 517 -34.31 18.10 5.97
CA ARG A 517 -34.06 19.04 4.86
C ARG A 517 -34.83 20.35 5.03
N ALA A 518 -36.10 20.29 5.42
CA ALA A 518 -36.91 21.48 5.71
C ALA A 518 -36.33 22.33 6.86
N LEU A 519 -35.68 21.69 7.84
CA LEU A 519 -35.03 22.35 8.98
C LEU A 519 -33.56 22.75 8.71
N TRP A 520 -33.01 22.51 7.51
CA TRP A 520 -31.56 22.65 7.26
C TRP A 520 -31.10 24.12 7.35
N GLU A 521 -31.34 24.99 6.36
CA GLU A 521 -30.96 26.41 6.45
C GLU A 521 -32.03 27.29 7.14
N THR A 522 -33.09 26.70 7.68
CA THR A 522 -34.19 27.44 8.35
C THR A 522 -33.81 27.80 9.79
N SER A 523 -34.14 29.02 10.22
CA SER A 523 -33.79 29.56 11.54
C SER A 523 -34.95 30.29 12.22
N GLY A 524 -34.73 30.76 13.46
CA GLY A 524 -35.70 31.55 14.22
C GLY A 524 -37.03 30.83 14.50
N ALA A 525 -38.12 31.60 14.49
CA ALA A 525 -39.46 31.09 14.84
C ALA A 525 -40.01 30.04 13.85
N GLU A 526 -39.56 30.06 12.59
CA GLU A 526 -39.95 29.03 11.62
C GLU A 526 -39.28 27.69 11.94
N ALA A 527 -37.99 27.69 12.28
CA ALA A 527 -37.29 26.48 12.72
C ALA A 527 -37.94 25.85 13.97
N ALA A 528 -38.36 26.67 14.93
CA ALA A 528 -39.10 26.20 16.12
C ALA A 528 -40.45 25.54 15.77
N SER A 529 -41.15 26.08 14.77
CA SER A 529 -42.39 25.49 14.22
C SER A 529 -42.12 24.16 13.50
N LEU A 530 -41.08 24.09 12.67
CA LEU A 530 -40.72 22.86 11.95
C LEU A 530 -40.26 21.75 12.90
N ALA A 531 -39.42 22.06 13.88
CA ALA A 531 -38.93 21.11 14.88
C ALA A 531 -40.07 20.58 15.77
N ALA A 532 -41.01 21.44 16.19
CA ALA A 532 -42.20 21.01 16.91
C ALA A 532 -43.04 20.01 16.08
N ARG A 533 -43.35 20.34 14.82
CA ARG A 533 -44.16 19.47 13.95
C ARG A 533 -43.49 18.14 13.61
N TRP A 534 -42.16 18.10 13.45
CA TRP A 534 -41.43 16.83 13.30
C TRP A 534 -41.52 15.97 14.56
N ALA A 535 -41.33 16.55 15.75
CA ALA A 535 -41.47 15.83 17.02
C ALA A 535 -42.93 15.39 17.30
N GLU A 536 -43.93 16.12 16.83
CA GLU A 536 -45.35 15.72 16.86
C GLU A 536 -45.69 14.62 15.85
N SER A 537 -44.96 14.55 14.72
CA SER A 537 -45.17 13.55 13.66
C SER A 537 -44.34 12.26 13.84
N THR A 538 -43.60 12.12 14.94
CA THR A 538 -42.87 10.89 15.30
C THR A 538 -43.61 10.13 16.42
N SER A 539 -43.51 8.78 16.41
CA SER A 539 -44.46 7.91 17.11
C SER A 539 -44.75 8.28 18.59
N PRO A 540 -46.03 8.50 18.97
CA PRO A 540 -46.41 9.13 20.24
C PRO A 540 -46.39 8.20 21.47
N GLY A 541 -45.86 6.98 21.35
CA GLY A 541 -46.03 5.91 22.35
C GLY A 541 -45.10 5.96 23.57
N ALA A 542 -43.99 6.70 23.52
CA ALA A 542 -42.98 6.72 24.58
C ALA A 542 -42.45 8.14 24.85
N SER A 543 -42.05 8.41 26.09
CA SER A 543 -41.30 9.60 26.50
C SER A 543 -39.82 9.54 26.05
N PRO A 544 -39.07 10.67 26.09
CA PRO A 544 -37.62 10.65 25.87
C PRO A 544 -36.88 9.76 26.87
N ALA A 545 -37.30 9.77 28.14
CA ALA A 545 -36.68 8.99 29.21
C ALA A 545 -36.84 7.47 29.00
N GLU A 546 -38.02 7.02 28.56
CA GLU A 546 -38.25 5.61 28.23
C GLU A 546 -37.41 5.16 27.03
N ARG A 547 -37.26 5.99 25.98
CA ARG A 547 -36.37 5.69 24.84
C ARG A 547 -34.91 5.60 25.27
N LEU A 548 -34.44 6.48 26.15
CA LEU A 548 -33.08 6.44 26.71
C LEU A 548 -32.81 5.16 27.53
N ALA A 549 -33.85 4.54 28.08
CA ALA A 549 -33.76 3.28 28.83
C ALA A 549 -33.81 2.01 27.96
N LEU A 550 -34.13 2.11 26.66
CA LEU A 550 -34.14 0.95 25.75
C LEU A 550 -32.72 0.41 25.53
N ALA A 551 -32.54 -0.88 25.80
CA ALA A 551 -31.27 -1.58 25.55
C ALA A 551 -31.01 -1.85 24.06
N ALA A 552 -32.07 -1.95 23.26
CA ALA A 552 -32.06 -2.14 21.81
C ALA A 552 -33.17 -1.27 21.18
N PRO A 553 -32.94 0.04 21.00
CA PRO A 553 -33.91 0.95 20.37
C PRO A 553 -34.05 0.66 18.86
N SER A 554 -35.20 0.97 18.29
CA SER A 554 -35.40 0.94 16.84
C SER A 554 -34.89 2.21 16.16
N ASP A 555 -34.66 2.17 14.84
CA ASP A 555 -34.35 3.36 14.03
C ASP A 555 -35.38 4.49 14.21
N ALA A 556 -36.66 4.12 14.44
CA ALA A 556 -37.74 5.06 14.73
C ALA A 556 -37.55 5.75 16.10
N ASP A 557 -37.11 5.01 17.13
CA ASP A 557 -36.82 5.58 18.45
C ASP A 557 -35.63 6.55 18.41
N VAL A 558 -34.58 6.22 17.67
CA VAL A 558 -33.42 7.11 17.47
C VAL A 558 -33.85 8.39 16.75
N ARG A 559 -34.69 8.29 15.70
CA ARG A 559 -35.22 9.44 14.96
C ARG A 559 -36.20 10.29 15.79
N ALA A 560 -37.00 9.66 16.65
CA ALA A 560 -37.92 10.34 17.56
C ALA A 560 -37.20 11.03 18.73
N LEU A 561 -36.07 10.49 19.21
CA LEU A 561 -35.23 11.19 20.18
C LEU A 561 -34.54 12.39 19.51
N ALA A 562 -34.03 12.24 18.28
CA ALA A 562 -33.42 13.32 17.51
C ALA A 562 -34.41 14.49 17.24
N SER A 563 -35.64 14.20 16.78
CA SER A 563 -36.66 15.23 16.59
C SER A 563 -37.02 15.94 17.90
N HIS A 564 -37.09 15.21 19.02
CA HIS A 564 -37.32 15.80 20.34
C HIS A 564 -36.17 16.71 20.80
N VAL A 565 -34.89 16.31 20.62
CA VAL A 565 -33.72 17.16 20.93
C VAL A 565 -33.79 18.50 20.18
N LEU A 566 -34.19 18.48 18.91
CA LEU A 566 -34.33 19.69 18.09
C LEU A 566 -35.49 20.57 18.56
N ARG A 567 -36.62 19.97 18.95
CA ARG A 567 -37.75 20.67 19.58
C ARG A 567 -37.34 21.34 20.90
N VAL A 568 -36.49 20.69 21.72
CA VAL A 568 -35.94 21.28 22.96
C VAL A 568 -34.98 22.43 22.66
N PHE A 569 -34.05 22.26 21.73
CA PHE A 569 -33.10 23.30 21.32
C PHE A 569 -33.79 24.57 20.78
N HIS A 570 -34.89 24.43 20.05
CA HIS A 570 -35.70 25.55 19.59
C HIS A 570 -36.75 26.05 20.61
N GLY A 571 -36.68 25.61 21.87
CA GLY A 571 -37.46 26.17 22.98
C GLY A 571 -38.92 25.70 23.08
N SER A 572 -39.29 24.59 22.44
CA SER A 572 -40.66 24.04 22.44
C SER A 572 -40.77 22.62 23.01
N GLY A 573 -39.73 22.12 23.70
CA GLY A 573 -39.64 20.77 24.28
C GLY A 573 -39.48 20.73 25.80
N GLU A 574 -39.44 19.52 26.36
CA GLU A 574 -39.21 19.27 27.79
C GLU A 574 -37.69 19.18 28.08
N PRO A 575 -37.19 19.63 29.24
CA PRO A 575 -35.75 19.57 29.54
C PRO A 575 -35.18 18.14 29.49
N LEU A 576 -33.98 17.99 28.92
CA LEU A 576 -33.28 16.71 28.74
C LEU A 576 -32.02 16.62 29.60
N ASP A 577 -31.67 15.40 30.05
CA ASP A 577 -30.31 15.06 30.50
C ASP A 577 -29.39 14.99 29.25
N VAL A 578 -28.84 16.13 28.87
CA VAL A 578 -27.93 16.27 27.72
C VAL A 578 -26.74 15.29 27.81
N PRO A 579 -26.02 15.15 28.95
CA PRO A 579 -25.01 14.11 29.10
C PRO A 579 -25.50 12.66 28.86
N ALA A 580 -26.71 12.30 29.28
CA ALA A 580 -27.27 10.96 28.98
C ALA A 580 -27.61 10.81 27.49
N VAL A 581 -28.18 11.84 26.86
CA VAL A 581 -28.48 11.84 25.42
C VAL A 581 -27.21 11.70 24.58
N HIS A 582 -26.11 12.38 24.94
CA HIS A 582 -24.80 12.17 24.30
C HIS A 582 -24.37 10.70 24.34
N ARG A 583 -24.23 10.12 25.55
CA ARG A 583 -23.79 8.72 25.76
C ARG A 583 -24.71 7.66 25.15
N TRP A 584 -25.96 8.03 24.87
CA TRP A 584 -26.91 7.17 24.17
C TRP A 584 -26.74 7.28 22.65
N LEU A 585 -26.67 8.49 22.10
CA LEU A 585 -26.42 8.71 20.67
C LEU A 585 -25.06 8.15 20.22
N ASP A 586 -24.03 8.22 21.05
CA ASP A 586 -22.71 7.62 20.77
C ASP A 586 -22.77 6.10 20.47
N ARG A 587 -23.85 5.42 20.89
CA ARG A 587 -24.10 3.99 20.66
C ARG A 587 -25.12 3.69 19.56
N HIS A 588 -25.88 4.69 19.11
CA HIS A 588 -27.05 4.50 18.23
C HIS A 588 -27.13 5.46 17.03
N GLU A 589 -26.16 6.37 16.85
CA GLU A 589 -26.17 7.39 15.80
C GLU A 589 -26.24 6.85 14.36
N GLY A 590 -25.84 5.59 14.12
CA GLY A 590 -25.87 4.96 12.79
C GLY A 590 -27.26 4.85 12.15
N ALA A 591 -28.34 4.94 12.94
CA ALA A 591 -29.71 4.95 12.43
C ALA A 591 -30.16 6.31 11.84
N LEU A 592 -29.42 7.39 12.10
CA LEU A 592 -29.70 8.73 11.60
C LEU A 592 -29.06 8.99 10.22
N ASP A 593 -29.71 9.80 9.41
CA ASP A 593 -29.08 10.43 8.24
C ASP A 593 -28.12 11.55 8.65
N VAL A 594 -27.16 11.87 7.78
CA VAL A 594 -26.12 12.89 8.07
C VAL A 594 -26.69 14.24 8.50
N ARG A 595 -27.86 14.64 8.00
CA ARG A 595 -28.51 15.90 8.38
C ARG A 595 -29.13 15.82 9.77
N SER A 596 -29.94 14.79 10.03
CA SER A 596 -30.50 14.53 11.36
C SER A 596 -29.42 14.40 12.43
N LEU A 597 -28.31 13.70 12.12
CA LEU A 597 -27.19 13.54 13.04
C LEU A 597 -26.46 14.86 13.31
N TRP A 598 -26.10 15.63 12.27
CA TRP A 598 -25.43 16.92 12.45
C TRP A 598 -26.29 17.92 13.23
N LEU A 599 -27.55 18.10 12.83
CA LEU A 599 -28.51 18.96 13.54
C LEU A 599 -28.59 18.60 15.02
N THR A 600 -28.72 17.30 15.34
CA THR A 600 -28.83 16.82 16.73
C THR A 600 -27.54 17.08 17.52
N ARG A 601 -26.37 16.85 16.93
CA ARG A 601 -25.07 17.09 17.60
C ARG A 601 -24.79 18.58 17.82
N ALA A 602 -25.05 19.43 16.83
CA ALA A 602 -24.94 20.89 16.96
C ALA A 602 -25.91 21.46 18.00
N ALA A 603 -27.15 20.95 18.04
CA ALA A 603 -28.15 21.30 19.06
C ALA A 603 -27.68 20.91 20.48
N LEU A 604 -27.18 19.67 20.66
CA LEU A 604 -26.68 19.20 21.95
C LEU A 604 -25.44 19.96 22.42
N ALA A 605 -24.47 20.23 21.52
CA ALA A 605 -23.28 21.00 21.86
C ALA A 605 -23.61 22.42 22.35
N ARG A 606 -24.66 23.04 21.78
CA ARG A 606 -25.19 24.34 22.22
C ARG A 606 -25.98 24.23 23.53
N LEU A 607 -26.82 23.19 23.71
CA LEU A 607 -27.53 22.92 24.96
C LEU A 607 -26.60 22.58 26.14
N ALA A 608 -25.42 22.01 25.87
CA ALA A 608 -24.37 21.75 26.85
C ALA A 608 -23.58 23.01 27.27
N GLY A 609 -23.84 24.17 26.66
CA GLY A 609 -23.13 25.42 26.92
C GLY A 609 -21.87 25.64 26.07
N GLY A 610 -21.59 24.79 25.07
CA GLY A 610 -20.46 24.93 24.14
C GLY A 610 -19.50 23.74 24.13
N ASP A 611 -19.93 22.58 23.65
CA ASP A 611 -19.05 21.41 23.43
C ASP A 611 -18.41 21.43 22.03
N ALA A 612 -17.36 22.26 21.85
CA ALA A 612 -16.61 22.34 20.60
C ALA A 612 -15.91 21.02 20.25
N LEU A 613 -15.40 20.27 21.25
CA LEU A 613 -14.68 19.02 21.02
C LEU A 613 -15.62 17.89 20.55
N GLY A 614 -16.77 17.72 21.20
CA GLY A 614 -17.78 16.74 20.76
C GLY A 614 -18.41 17.11 19.41
N LEU A 615 -18.55 18.41 19.11
CA LEU A 615 -19.00 18.87 17.80
C LEU A 615 -17.96 18.60 16.70
N ALA A 616 -16.67 18.86 16.95
CA ALA A 616 -15.58 18.51 16.04
C ALA A 616 -15.51 17.00 15.79
N GLN A 617 -15.58 16.18 16.85
CA GLN A 617 -15.63 14.71 16.73
C GLN A 617 -16.85 14.21 15.96
N ALA A 618 -18.01 14.87 16.07
CA ALA A 618 -19.18 14.56 15.25
C ALA A 618 -18.98 14.96 13.79
N GLY A 619 -18.34 16.12 13.54
CA GLY A 619 -17.97 16.59 12.21
C GLY A 619 -17.05 15.62 11.49
N ASP A 620 -15.97 15.18 12.14
CA ASP A 620 -15.03 14.19 11.63
C ASP A 620 -15.72 12.87 11.24
N ARG A 621 -16.63 12.37 12.10
CA ARG A 621 -17.41 11.15 11.80
C ARG A 621 -18.34 11.34 10.61
N ILE A 622 -19.04 12.46 10.51
CA ILE A 622 -19.94 12.72 9.37
C ILE A 622 -19.16 12.92 8.08
N LEU A 623 -18.02 13.61 8.10
CA LEU A 623 -17.15 13.78 6.93
C LEU A 623 -16.59 12.44 6.44
N ALA A 624 -16.23 11.53 7.35
CA ALA A 624 -15.88 10.15 7.00
C ALA A 624 -17.07 9.38 6.39
N LEU A 625 -18.28 9.51 6.95
CA LEU A 625 -19.51 8.94 6.38
C LEU A 625 -19.93 9.56 5.03
N LEU A 626 -19.36 10.70 4.65
CA LEU A 626 -19.53 11.40 3.37
C LEU A 626 -18.36 11.13 2.39
N HIS A 627 -17.35 10.32 2.72
CA HIS A 627 -16.16 10.13 1.88
C HIS A 627 -16.50 9.80 0.42
N ARG A 628 -17.45 8.87 0.19
CA ARG A 628 -17.97 8.48 -1.14
C ARG A 628 -19.32 9.13 -1.50
N GLY A 629 -19.73 10.14 -0.73
CA GLY A 629 -20.96 10.89 -0.90
C GLY A 629 -22.15 10.37 -0.10
N LEU A 630 -23.31 10.98 -0.32
CA LEU A 630 -24.55 10.66 0.39
C LEU A 630 -24.97 9.20 0.12
N SER A 631 -25.18 8.43 1.20
CA SER A 631 -25.62 7.05 1.08
C SER A 631 -27.06 7.03 0.58
N ARG A 632 -27.30 6.48 -0.61
CA ARG A 632 -28.65 6.34 -1.18
C ARG A 632 -29.56 5.51 -0.27
N ALA A 633 -29.04 4.59 0.55
CA ALA A 633 -29.85 3.86 1.52
C ALA A 633 -30.24 4.71 2.74
N ARG A 634 -29.30 5.50 3.29
CA ARG A 634 -29.45 6.23 4.55
C ARG A 634 -30.01 7.64 4.38
N ASP A 635 -29.41 8.44 3.50
CA ASP A 635 -29.53 9.91 3.48
C ASP A 635 -30.53 10.45 2.43
N VAL A 636 -30.97 9.61 1.49
CA VAL A 636 -31.79 10.03 0.33
C VAL A 636 -33.25 9.54 0.45
N PRO A 637 -34.25 10.42 0.32
CA PRO A 637 -35.68 10.05 0.32
C PRO A 637 -36.05 9.07 -0.81
N THR A 638 -37.04 8.20 -0.57
CA THR A 638 -37.46 7.16 -1.52
C THR A 638 -37.81 7.67 -2.91
N PHE A 639 -38.49 8.81 -3.06
CA PHE A 639 -38.85 9.32 -4.39
C PHE A 639 -37.65 9.73 -5.25
N LEU A 640 -36.60 10.30 -4.65
CA LEU A 640 -35.32 10.64 -5.32
C LEU A 640 -34.47 9.41 -5.68
N ARG A 641 -34.86 8.22 -5.19
CA ARG A 641 -34.28 6.92 -5.56
C ARG A 641 -35.15 6.25 -6.63
N ALA A 642 -36.47 6.27 -6.43
CA ALA A 642 -37.46 5.66 -7.31
C ALA A 642 -37.57 6.37 -8.68
N SER A 643 -37.33 7.68 -8.74
CA SER A 643 -37.24 8.45 -10.00
C SER A 643 -36.04 8.04 -10.87
N VAL A 644 -35.13 7.23 -10.34
CA VAL A 644 -33.98 6.69 -11.07
C VAL A 644 -34.23 5.21 -11.44
N ASP A 645 -34.56 4.34 -10.49
CA ASP A 645 -34.07 2.95 -10.59
C ASP A 645 -35.07 1.82 -10.88
N ALA A 646 -36.40 1.98 -10.84
CA ALA A 646 -37.30 0.83 -11.02
C ALA A 646 -37.14 0.14 -12.40
N THR A 647 -37.11 0.92 -13.47
CA THR A 647 -36.88 0.46 -14.85
C THR A 647 -35.38 0.35 -15.19
N HIS A 648 -34.53 1.19 -14.60
CA HIS A 648 -33.10 1.17 -14.89
C HIS A 648 -32.35 0.04 -14.17
N ALA A 649 -32.62 -0.24 -12.89
CA ALA A 649 -32.01 -1.38 -12.19
C ALA A 649 -32.50 -2.72 -12.76
N SER A 650 -33.75 -2.82 -13.22
CA SER A 650 -34.22 -4.01 -13.93
C SER A 650 -33.58 -4.17 -15.32
N ARG A 651 -33.38 -3.09 -16.09
CA ARG A 651 -32.60 -3.10 -17.35
C ARG A 651 -31.13 -3.46 -17.11
N LEU A 652 -30.50 -2.88 -16.10
CA LEU A 652 -29.12 -3.19 -15.66
C LEU A 652 -28.96 -4.65 -15.25
N ARG A 653 -29.90 -5.18 -14.45
CA ARG A 653 -29.93 -6.61 -14.10
C ARG A 653 -30.08 -7.48 -15.32
N ALA A 654 -31.08 -7.23 -16.19
CA ALA A 654 -31.30 -8.03 -17.39
C ALA A 654 -30.06 -8.04 -18.30
N GLN A 655 -29.35 -6.90 -18.38
CA GLN A 655 -28.10 -6.79 -19.11
C GLN A 655 -26.93 -7.52 -18.43
N LEU A 656 -26.82 -7.50 -17.10
CA LEU A 656 -25.81 -8.27 -16.36
C LEU A 656 -26.08 -9.79 -16.41
N ASP A 657 -27.34 -10.22 -16.29
CA ASP A 657 -27.74 -11.63 -16.46
C ASP A 657 -27.44 -12.11 -17.90
N ALA A 658 -27.76 -11.31 -18.93
CA ALA A 658 -27.44 -11.62 -20.33
C ALA A 658 -25.93 -11.56 -20.64
N LEU A 659 -25.18 -10.69 -19.96
CA LEU A 659 -23.73 -10.61 -20.11
C LEU A 659 -23.03 -11.80 -19.43
N LEU A 660 -23.49 -12.23 -18.25
CA LEU A 660 -23.01 -13.45 -17.61
C LEU A 660 -23.30 -14.68 -18.50
N GLU A 661 -24.50 -14.76 -19.09
CA GLU A 661 -24.84 -15.78 -20.07
C GLU A 661 -23.89 -15.76 -21.28
N ARG A 662 -23.54 -14.57 -21.79
CA ARG A 662 -22.54 -14.40 -22.86
C ARG A 662 -21.16 -14.88 -22.43
N PHE A 663 -20.72 -14.61 -21.19
CA PHE A 663 -19.48 -15.19 -20.67
C PHE A 663 -19.53 -16.72 -20.72
N GLU A 664 -20.57 -17.33 -20.17
CA GLU A 664 -20.70 -18.79 -20.09
C GLU A 664 -20.85 -19.50 -21.46
N ARG A 665 -21.48 -18.86 -22.45
CA ARG A 665 -21.81 -19.47 -23.76
C ARG A 665 -20.87 -19.12 -24.91
N THR A 666 -20.03 -18.09 -24.81
CA THR A 666 -19.17 -17.67 -25.93
C THR A 666 -17.95 -18.57 -26.09
N PRO A 667 -17.70 -19.19 -27.27
CA PRO A 667 -16.46 -19.89 -27.53
C PRO A 667 -15.29 -18.90 -27.61
N ARG A 668 -14.21 -19.18 -26.88
CA ARG A 668 -12.98 -18.35 -26.88
C ARG A 668 -11.81 -19.06 -27.57
N HIS A 669 -10.93 -18.29 -28.19
CA HIS A 669 -9.63 -18.72 -28.70
C HIS A 669 -8.64 -18.94 -27.54
N ARG A 670 -8.89 -19.97 -26.72
CA ARG A 670 -8.09 -20.30 -25.53
C ARG A 670 -6.69 -20.79 -25.89
N SER A 671 -5.68 -20.37 -25.14
CA SER A 671 -4.36 -21.03 -25.15
C SER A 671 -4.41 -22.39 -24.46
N ALA A 672 -3.40 -23.23 -24.70
CA ALA A 672 -3.21 -24.51 -24.02
C ALA A 672 -2.76 -24.36 -22.54
N LEU A 673 -2.53 -23.14 -22.06
CA LEU A 673 -2.03 -22.85 -20.70
C LEU A 673 -3.12 -22.32 -19.75
N GLU A 674 -4.37 -22.19 -20.21
CA GLU A 674 -5.48 -21.77 -19.35
C GLU A 674 -5.95 -22.89 -18.41
N ALA A 675 -6.23 -22.55 -17.16
CA ALA A 675 -6.94 -23.40 -16.21
C ALA A 675 -8.30 -23.91 -16.76
N PRO A 676 -8.81 -25.05 -16.23
CA PRO A 676 -10.16 -25.53 -16.48
C PRO A 676 -11.21 -24.41 -16.40
N VAL A 677 -11.99 -24.26 -17.48
CA VAL A 677 -12.86 -23.09 -17.70
C VAL A 677 -13.88 -22.89 -16.56
N ALA A 678 -14.32 -23.96 -15.91
CA ALA A 678 -15.22 -23.93 -14.76
C ALA A 678 -14.66 -23.14 -13.55
N LEU A 679 -13.34 -23.18 -13.32
CA LEU A 679 -12.69 -22.39 -12.26
C LEU A 679 -12.76 -20.89 -12.60
N THR A 680 -12.43 -20.54 -13.84
CA THR A 680 -12.54 -19.15 -14.35
C THR A 680 -13.98 -18.64 -14.27
N TRP A 681 -14.97 -19.45 -14.66
CA TRP A 681 -16.40 -19.10 -14.54
C TRP A 681 -16.87 -18.93 -13.09
N SER A 682 -16.26 -19.63 -12.13
CA SER A 682 -16.56 -19.42 -10.72
C SER A 682 -16.08 -18.03 -10.24
N TYR A 683 -14.89 -17.59 -10.66
CA TYR A 683 -14.44 -16.22 -10.41
C TYR A 683 -15.31 -15.17 -11.12
N VAL A 684 -15.69 -15.38 -12.38
CA VAL A 684 -16.62 -14.48 -13.09
C VAL A 684 -17.97 -14.39 -12.35
N ARG A 685 -18.53 -15.49 -11.84
CA ARG A 685 -19.76 -15.45 -11.04
C ARG A 685 -19.62 -14.65 -9.74
N PHE A 686 -18.47 -14.67 -9.06
CA PHE A 686 -18.21 -13.78 -7.92
C PHE A 686 -18.20 -12.29 -8.32
N VAL A 687 -17.56 -11.95 -9.44
CA VAL A 687 -17.53 -10.58 -9.98
C VAL A 687 -18.93 -10.07 -10.30
N PHE A 688 -19.75 -10.89 -10.97
CA PHE A 688 -21.15 -10.55 -11.25
C PHE A 688 -22.01 -10.49 -9.98
N ALA A 689 -21.80 -11.39 -9.00
CA ALA A 689 -22.46 -11.34 -7.71
C ALA A 689 -22.20 -10.01 -6.97
N TRP A 690 -20.94 -9.53 -6.98
CA TRP A 690 -20.58 -8.24 -6.40
C TRP A 690 -21.28 -7.08 -7.12
N GLY A 691 -21.30 -7.10 -8.45
CA GLY A 691 -21.99 -6.07 -9.24
C GLY A 691 -23.50 -6.02 -8.97
N LEU A 692 -24.14 -7.18 -8.90
CA LEU A 692 -25.57 -7.30 -8.58
C LEU A 692 -25.87 -6.88 -7.13
N ALA A 693 -24.99 -7.19 -6.17
CA ALA A 693 -25.09 -6.68 -4.80
C ALA A 693 -24.99 -5.15 -4.75
N ARG A 694 -24.02 -4.56 -5.48
CA ARG A 694 -23.86 -3.10 -5.62
C ARG A 694 -25.04 -2.38 -6.29
N LEU A 695 -25.87 -3.12 -7.01
CA LEU A 695 -27.11 -2.64 -7.64
C LEU A 695 -28.39 -3.06 -6.87
N GLY A 696 -28.25 -3.64 -5.67
CA GLY A 696 -29.37 -3.99 -4.79
C GLY A 696 -30.09 -5.33 -5.11
N HIS A 697 -29.59 -6.12 -6.06
CA HIS A 697 -30.19 -7.41 -6.45
C HIS A 697 -29.72 -8.55 -5.53
N ALA A 698 -30.03 -8.43 -4.24
CA ALA A 698 -29.45 -9.23 -3.17
C ALA A 698 -29.58 -10.75 -3.36
N ASP A 699 -30.75 -11.25 -3.76
CA ASP A 699 -30.97 -12.71 -3.86
C ASP A 699 -30.19 -13.34 -5.02
N ARG A 700 -30.13 -12.65 -6.16
CA ARG A 700 -29.33 -13.08 -7.33
C ARG A 700 -27.84 -13.03 -7.02
N ALA A 701 -27.38 -12.05 -6.24
CA ALA A 701 -26.01 -11.99 -5.76
C ALA A 701 -25.68 -13.18 -4.82
N ARG A 702 -26.56 -13.53 -3.89
CA ARG A 702 -26.41 -14.72 -3.02
C ARG A 702 -26.37 -16.02 -3.81
N GLU A 703 -27.28 -16.18 -4.78
CA GLU A 703 -27.35 -17.35 -5.67
C GLU A 703 -26.03 -17.54 -6.44
N LEU A 704 -25.52 -16.49 -7.09
CA LEU A 704 -24.25 -16.53 -7.82
C LEU A 704 -23.05 -16.75 -6.89
N THR A 705 -23.06 -16.20 -5.67
CA THR A 705 -22.02 -16.42 -4.65
C THR A 705 -21.97 -17.89 -4.21
N ALA A 706 -23.13 -18.52 -3.98
CA ALA A 706 -23.20 -19.93 -3.63
C ALA A 706 -22.74 -20.83 -4.80
N SER A 707 -23.19 -20.53 -6.03
CA SER A 707 -22.76 -21.23 -7.25
C SER A 707 -21.24 -21.12 -7.47
N ALA A 708 -20.67 -19.93 -7.31
CA ALA A 708 -19.25 -19.67 -7.43
C ALA A 708 -18.43 -20.41 -6.35
N THR A 709 -18.89 -20.36 -5.09
CA THR A 709 -18.22 -21.05 -3.98
C THR A 709 -18.22 -22.57 -4.17
N SER A 710 -19.32 -23.14 -4.68
CA SER A 710 -19.41 -24.57 -4.99
C SER A 710 -18.59 -25.00 -6.23
N GLY A 711 -18.14 -24.05 -7.05
CA GLY A 711 -17.34 -24.32 -8.25
C GLY A 711 -15.82 -24.25 -8.04
N LEU A 712 -15.36 -23.90 -6.83
CA LEU A 712 -13.95 -23.87 -6.46
C LEU A 712 -13.63 -24.97 -5.44
N GLU A 713 -12.54 -25.70 -5.63
CA GLU A 713 -12.09 -26.72 -4.68
C GLU A 713 -11.48 -26.08 -3.42
N GLY A 714 -12.23 -26.08 -2.32
CA GLY A 714 -11.78 -25.56 -1.01
C GLY A 714 -10.61 -26.30 -0.35
N LYS A 715 -9.95 -27.24 -1.06
CA LYS A 715 -8.69 -27.89 -0.64
C LYS A 715 -7.46 -27.16 -1.16
N ASP A 716 -7.56 -26.43 -2.27
CA ASP A 716 -6.46 -25.62 -2.77
C ASP A 716 -6.41 -24.27 -2.02
N PRO A 717 -5.24 -23.85 -1.51
CA PRO A 717 -5.14 -22.63 -0.71
C PRO A 717 -5.37 -21.33 -1.50
N VAL A 718 -5.10 -21.30 -2.81
CA VAL A 718 -5.32 -20.11 -3.65
C VAL A 718 -6.82 -19.94 -3.91
N HIS A 719 -7.51 -21.01 -4.29
CA HIS A 719 -8.97 -21.05 -4.45
C HIS A 719 -9.70 -20.82 -3.12
N GLY A 720 -9.24 -21.45 -2.04
CA GLY A 720 -9.82 -21.30 -0.70
C GLY A 720 -9.77 -19.86 -0.18
N PHE A 721 -8.61 -19.21 -0.30
CA PHE A 721 -8.47 -17.80 0.05
C PHE A 721 -9.31 -16.89 -0.85
N LEU A 722 -9.12 -16.96 -2.19
CA LEU A 722 -9.73 -16.02 -3.12
C LEU A 722 -11.26 -16.13 -3.15
N GLY A 723 -11.81 -17.34 -3.01
CA GLY A 723 -13.26 -17.55 -2.90
C GLY A 723 -13.86 -16.89 -1.65
N ARG A 724 -13.18 -16.99 -0.50
CA ARG A 724 -13.61 -16.29 0.72
C ARG A 724 -13.41 -14.77 0.63
N ALA A 725 -12.34 -14.30 0.02
CA ALA A 725 -12.11 -12.87 -0.21
C ALA A 725 -13.21 -12.25 -1.09
N TYR A 726 -13.57 -12.90 -2.21
CA TYR A 726 -14.70 -12.46 -3.03
C TYR A 726 -16.04 -12.55 -2.27
N ALA A 727 -16.32 -13.64 -1.55
CA ALA A 727 -17.54 -13.75 -0.76
C ALA A 727 -17.68 -12.64 0.29
N ALA A 728 -16.58 -12.27 0.95
CA ALA A 728 -16.53 -11.12 1.86
C ALA A 728 -16.78 -9.78 1.14
N ARG A 729 -16.22 -9.59 -0.07
CA ARG A 729 -16.53 -8.41 -0.92
C ARG A 729 -18.00 -8.34 -1.31
N VAL A 730 -18.65 -9.48 -1.60
CA VAL A 730 -20.10 -9.52 -1.88
C VAL A 730 -20.91 -9.19 -0.62
N ALA A 731 -20.55 -9.73 0.55
CA ALA A 731 -21.22 -9.40 1.82
C ALA A 731 -21.13 -7.90 2.13
N GLN A 732 -19.94 -7.31 2.06
CA GLN A 732 -19.72 -5.86 2.19
C GLN A 732 -20.57 -5.06 1.19
N ALA A 733 -20.72 -5.54 -0.04
CA ALA A 733 -21.55 -4.89 -1.05
C ALA A 733 -23.05 -4.97 -0.76
N LEU A 734 -23.53 -6.10 -0.21
CA LEU A 734 -24.93 -6.31 0.23
C LEU A 734 -25.29 -5.45 1.45
N GLU A 735 -24.33 -5.27 2.37
CA GLU A 735 -24.44 -4.38 3.53
C GLU A 735 -24.30 -2.89 3.17
N GLY A 736 -23.97 -2.59 1.90
CA GLY A 736 -23.81 -1.21 1.40
C GLY A 736 -22.51 -0.52 1.84
N LEU A 737 -21.56 -1.25 2.41
CA LEU A 737 -20.29 -0.72 2.92
C LEU A 737 -19.38 -0.20 1.79
N PRO A 738 -18.46 0.76 2.04
CA PRO A 738 -17.44 1.21 1.07
C PRO A 738 -16.66 0.05 0.43
N SER A 739 -16.02 0.26 -0.72
CA SER A 739 -15.19 -0.81 -1.31
C SER A 739 -13.87 -0.97 -0.54
N GLU A 740 -13.35 0.13 -0.02
CA GLU A 740 -12.13 0.24 0.80
C GLU A 740 -12.30 -0.38 2.20
N THR A 741 -13.50 -0.83 2.57
CA THR A 741 -13.72 -1.55 3.83
C THR A 741 -12.75 -2.74 3.88
N PRO A 742 -11.89 -2.86 4.92
CA PRO A 742 -10.88 -3.90 4.97
C PRO A 742 -11.51 -5.29 4.96
N LEU A 743 -10.84 -6.26 4.35
CA LEU A 743 -11.25 -7.66 4.43
C LEU A 743 -11.17 -8.16 5.90
N PRO A 744 -11.99 -9.14 6.30
CA PRO A 744 -11.93 -9.78 7.61
C PRO A 744 -10.50 -10.14 8.05
N HIS A 745 -10.16 -9.88 9.31
CA HIS A 745 -8.80 -10.05 9.84
C HIS A 745 -8.26 -11.48 9.70
N GLU A 746 -9.14 -12.48 9.77
CA GLU A 746 -8.82 -13.89 9.51
C GLU A 746 -8.19 -14.11 8.13
N LEU A 747 -8.73 -13.44 7.10
CA LEU A 747 -8.19 -13.48 5.74
C LEU A 747 -6.84 -12.77 5.65
N ALA A 748 -6.64 -11.66 6.37
CA ALA A 748 -5.33 -11.00 6.42
C ALA A 748 -4.26 -11.93 7.04
N THR A 749 -4.60 -12.66 8.10
CA THR A 749 -3.71 -13.64 8.74
C THR A 749 -3.42 -14.83 7.82
N GLU A 750 -4.44 -15.37 7.15
CA GLU A 750 -4.26 -16.43 6.13
C GLU A 750 -3.35 -15.97 4.99
N LEU A 751 -3.58 -14.76 4.47
CA LEU A 751 -2.80 -14.14 3.39
C LEU A 751 -1.33 -13.90 3.76
N GLN A 752 -1.01 -13.77 5.06
CA GLN A 752 0.38 -13.75 5.56
C GLN A 752 1.00 -15.15 5.73
N SER A 753 0.18 -16.20 5.88
CA SER A 753 0.63 -17.59 6.02
C SER A 753 0.92 -18.31 4.69
N LEU A 754 0.44 -17.77 3.56
CA LEU A 754 0.66 -18.34 2.23
C LEU A 754 2.15 -18.28 1.82
N GLY A 755 2.72 -19.42 1.45
CA GLY A 755 4.06 -19.50 0.88
C GLY A 755 4.21 -18.70 -0.42
N THR A 756 5.41 -18.17 -0.68
CA THR A 756 5.71 -17.09 -1.65
C THR A 756 5.08 -17.28 -3.04
N PHE A 757 5.09 -18.49 -3.60
CA PHE A 757 4.52 -18.76 -4.93
C PHE A 757 2.98 -18.82 -4.94
N LEU A 758 2.36 -19.30 -3.86
CA LEU A 758 0.90 -19.27 -3.69
C LEU A 758 0.43 -17.83 -3.46
N ARG A 759 1.16 -17.10 -2.61
CA ARG A 759 0.92 -15.67 -2.35
C ARG A 759 1.03 -14.84 -3.63
N TYR A 760 2.03 -15.11 -4.47
CA TYR A 760 2.18 -14.47 -5.78
C TYR A 760 0.95 -14.67 -6.69
N LYS A 761 0.40 -15.90 -6.78
CA LYS A 761 -0.82 -16.17 -7.56
C LYS A 761 -2.03 -15.40 -7.02
N VAL A 762 -2.20 -15.35 -5.70
CA VAL A 762 -3.25 -14.57 -5.03
C VAL A 762 -3.10 -13.06 -5.31
N ASP A 763 -1.91 -12.51 -5.10
CA ASP A 763 -1.66 -11.08 -5.29
C ASP A 763 -1.72 -10.66 -6.77
N ARG A 764 -1.46 -11.57 -7.72
CA ARG A 764 -1.69 -11.32 -9.16
C ARG A 764 -3.17 -11.15 -9.51
N LEU A 765 -4.10 -11.87 -8.84
CA LEU A 765 -5.53 -11.61 -9.03
C LEU A 765 -5.99 -10.36 -8.27
N ARG A 766 -5.48 -10.11 -7.06
CA ARG A 766 -5.72 -8.84 -6.34
C ARG A 766 -5.25 -7.62 -7.16
N GLN A 767 -4.08 -7.68 -7.79
CA GLN A 767 -3.54 -6.61 -8.64
C GLN A 767 -4.43 -6.32 -9.87
N ALA A 768 -5.10 -7.33 -10.42
CA ALA A 768 -5.97 -7.17 -11.59
C ALA A 768 -7.40 -6.75 -11.21
N SER A 769 -7.93 -7.24 -10.09
CA SER A 769 -9.32 -7.02 -9.67
C SER A 769 -9.44 -5.89 -8.64
N THR A 770 -9.95 -4.74 -9.10
CA THR A 770 -10.34 -3.61 -8.25
C THR A 770 -11.49 -3.96 -7.29
N ILE A 771 -12.20 -5.08 -7.51
CA ILE A 771 -13.18 -5.61 -6.54
C ILE A 771 -12.47 -6.25 -5.35
N LEU A 772 -11.45 -7.08 -5.58
CA LEU A 772 -10.64 -7.66 -4.49
C LEU A 772 -9.82 -6.60 -3.78
N GLU A 773 -9.09 -5.77 -4.54
CA GLU A 773 -8.18 -4.77 -4.00
C GLU A 773 -8.41 -3.37 -4.61
N PRO A 774 -9.30 -2.56 -4.01
CA PRO A 774 -9.64 -1.23 -4.50
C PRO A 774 -8.66 -0.13 -4.04
N SER A 775 -7.68 -0.43 -3.17
CA SER A 775 -6.86 0.59 -2.50
C SER A 775 -5.35 0.35 -2.66
N GLU A 776 -4.87 -0.89 -2.55
CA GLU A 776 -3.44 -1.19 -2.60
C GLU A 776 -2.92 -1.34 -4.05
N ARG A 777 -2.05 -0.42 -4.49
CA ARG A 777 -1.32 -0.53 -5.78
C ARG A 777 -0.23 -1.63 -5.67
N LEU A 778 -0.64 -2.89 -5.83
CA LEU A 778 0.23 -4.08 -5.74
C LEU A 778 1.26 -4.17 -6.89
N ASP A 779 2.48 -4.61 -6.56
CA ASP A 779 3.45 -5.16 -7.53
C ASP A 779 3.92 -6.56 -7.09
N PRO A 780 3.15 -7.61 -7.43
CA PRO A 780 3.47 -8.98 -7.05
C PRO A 780 4.76 -9.48 -7.71
N ALA A 781 5.15 -8.94 -8.86
CA ALA A 781 6.35 -9.38 -9.57
C ALA A 781 7.62 -8.90 -8.85
N ARG A 782 7.64 -7.64 -8.40
CA ARG A 782 8.71 -7.10 -7.55
C ARG A 782 8.74 -7.76 -6.17
N SER A 783 7.59 -7.91 -5.52
CA SER A 783 7.50 -8.59 -4.22
C SER A 783 8.00 -10.04 -4.30
N PHE A 784 7.62 -10.80 -5.33
CA PHE A 784 8.13 -12.16 -5.57
C PHE A 784 9.64 -12.17 -5.87
N GLY A 785 10.12 -11.23 -6.68
CA GLY A 785 11.53 -11.15 -7.09
C GLY A 785 12.51 -10.60 -6.04
N ARG A 786 12.01 -10.00 -4.94
CA ARG A 786 12.85 -9.43 -3.87
C ARG A 786 12.58 -9.94 -2.46
N GLY A 787 11.42 -10.57 -2.22
CA GLY A 787 10.92 -10.83 -0.86
C GLY A 787 10.36 -9.59 -0.14
N GLU A 788 10.35 -8.41 -0.79
CA GLU A 788 9.72 -7.18 -0.28
C GLU A 788 8.21 -7.41 -0.09
N ARG A 789 7.74 -7.41 1.16
CA ARG A 789 6.32 -7.73 1.50
C ARG A 789 5.32 -6.64 1.12
N ASP A 790 5.80 -5.42 0.85
CA ASP A 790 5.02 -4.25 0.47
C ASP A 790 5.71 -3.51 -0.69
N PRO A 791 5.05 -3.26 -1.84
CA PRO A 791 5.64 -2.55 -2.97
C PRO A 791 5.97 -1.08 -2.68
N ARG A 792 5.30 -0.47 -1.70
CA ARG A 792 5.58 0.86 -1.17
C ARG A 792 6.57 0.86 -0.02
N GLY A 793 6.98 -0.29 0.50
CA GLY A 793 7.93 -0.43 1.63
C GLY A 793 7.25 -0.74 2.97
N GLU A 794 7.93 -1.51 3.82
CA GLU A 794 7.35 -2.10 5.05
C GLU A 794 6.82 -1.06 6.04
N GLU A 795 7.30 0.19 6.00
CA GLU A 795 6.77 1.24 6.87
C GLU A 795 5.27 1.50 6.61
N PHE A 796 4.82 1.40 5.35
CA PHE A 796 3.41 1.61 5.00
C PHE A 796 2.54 0.38 5.31
N ALA A 797 3.10 -0.83 5.33
CA ALA A 797 2.39 -2.03 5.79
C ALA A 797 1.99 -1.90 7.26
N LEU A 798 2.95 -1.49 8.11
CA LEU A 798 2.72 -1.23 9.52
C LEU A 798 1.66 -0.13 9.73
N LEU A 799 1.68 0.95 8.92
CA LEU A 799 0.62 1.95 8.96
C LEU A 799 -0.76 1.38 8.59
N ARG A 800 -0.87 0.43 7.66
CA ARG A 800 -2.16 -0.21 7.29
C ARG A 800 -2.71 -1.10 8.41
N GLU A 801 -1.85 -1.75 9.19
CA GLU A 801 -2.26 -2.60 10.32
C GLU A 801 -2.62 -1.80 11.59
N GLU A 802 -2.05 -0.60 11.78
CA GLU A 802 -2.34 0.25 12.93
C GLU A 802 -3.80 0.77 12.94
N LYS A 803 -4.46 0.62 14.09
CA LYS A 803 -5.86 0.97 14.36
C LYS A 803 -6.00 2.13 15.34
N ASP A 804 -4.98 2.40 16.16
CA ASP A 804 -4.92 3.54 17.06
C ASP A 804 -4.60 4.81 16.24
N VAL A 805 -5.59 5.70 16.12
CA VAL A 805 -5.50 6.95 15.34
C VAL A 805 -4.37 7.87 15.84
N ALA A 806 -4.05 7.84 17.14
CA ALA A 806 -2.97 8.66 17.69
C ALA A 806 -1.60 8.10 17.29
N ARG A 807 -1.41 6.77 17.32
CA ARG A 807 -0.18 6.11 16.85
C ARG A 807 -0.01 6.27 15.34
N LEU A 808 -1.08 6.08 14.57
CA LEU A 808 -1.12 6.30 13.14
C LEU A 808 -0.69 7.73 12.80
N ALA A 809 -1.24 8.74 13.49
CA ALA A 809 -0.84 10.14 13.31
C ALA A 809 0.65 10.39 13.64
N THR A 810 1.16 9.80 14.74
CA THR A 810 2.58 9.93 15.12
C THR A 810 3.52 9.31 14.08
N ALA A 811 3.22 8.10 13.60
CA ALA A 811 4.06 7.42 12.62
C ALA A 811 3.96 8.06 11.22
N VAL A 812 2.79 8.59 10.83
CA VAL A 812 2.62 9.39 9.61
C VAL A 812 3.45 10.68 9.65
N GLU A 813 3.50 11.40 10.78
CA GLU A 813 4.39 12.58 10.93
C GLU A 813 5.89 12.21 10.85
N GLN A 814 6.30 11.04 11.35
CA GLN A 814 7.68 10.56 11.20
C GLN A 814 8.05 10.28 9.74
N LEU A 815 7.15 9.66 8.96
CA LEU A 815 7.37 9.47 7.52
C LEU A 815 7.30 10.78 6.73
N ALA A 816 6.42 11.71 7.13
CA ALA A 816 6.39 13.05 6.55
C ALA A 816 7.66 13.84 6.84
N ALA A 817 8.25 13.74 8.03
CA ALA A 817 9.55 14.35 8.34
C ALA A 817 10.67 13.81 7.45
N ARG A 818 10.65 12.52 7.10
CA ARG A 818 11.55 11.94 6.07
C ARG A 818 11.26 12.54 4.69
N ALA A 819 10.01 12.60 4.25
CA ALA A 819 9.62 13.14 2.94
C ALA A 819 9.98 14.64 2.77
N LEU A 820 9.84 15.44 3.83
CA LEU A 820 10.14 16.87 3.86
C LEU A 820 11.65 17.18 3.98
N SER A 821 12.49 16.19 4.24
CA SER A 821 13.94 16.39 4.38
C SER A 821 14.61 16.66 3.01
N LEU A 822 15.39 17.73 2.94
CA LEU A 822 16.20 18.09 1.77
C LEU A 822 17.32 17.06 1.46
N LEU A 823 17.60 16.14 2.38
CA LEU A 823 18.57 15.05 2.19
C LEU A 823 17.95 13.82 1.51
N THR A 824 16.63 13.75 1.39
CA THR A 824 15.91 12.60 0.83
C THR A 824 15.96 12.62 -0.71
N PRO A 825 16.53 11.59 -1.38
CA PRO A 825 16.61 11.55 -2.83
C PRO A 825 15.23 11.57 -3.51
N ALA A 826 15.12 12.22 -4.67
CA ALA A 826 13.83 12.42 -5.35
C ALA A 826 12.98 11.13 -5.55
N PRO A 827 13.52 9.95 -5.91
CA PRO A 827 12.71 8.73 -6.02
C PRO A 827 12.17 8.21 -4.69
N GLU A 828 12.96 8.33 -3.61
CA GLU A 828 12.54 7.98 -2.24
C GLU A 828 11.51 8.99 -1.72
N ARG A 829 11.70 10.28 -2.03
CA ARG A 829 10.75 11.36 -1.70
C ARG A 829 9.41 11.13 -2.39
N GLN A 830 9.41 10.74 -3.68
CA GLN A 830 8.20 10.36 -4.41
C GLN A 830 7.50 9.17 -3.75
N ARG A 831 8.22 8.06 -3.48
CA ARG A 831 7.66 6.87 -2.79
C ARG A 831 6.97 7.24 -1.47
N LEU A 832 7.63 8.04 -0.65
CA LEU A 832 7.09 8.49 0.63
C LEU A 832 5.85 9.39 0.44
N LEU A 833 5.87 10.32 -0.52
CA LEU A 833 4.72 11.18 -0.83
C LEU A 833 3.50 10.38 -1.30
N GLU A 834 3.67 9.41 -2.21
CA GLU A 834 2.59 8.52 -2.67
C GLU A 834 1.96 7.73 -1.51
N GLY A 835 2.78 7.11 -0.65
CA GLY A 835 2.27 6.35 0.50
C GLY A 835 1.63 7.24 1.59
N LEU A 836 2.12 8.47 1.76
CA LEU A 836 1.55 9.45 2.69
C LEU A 836 0.18 9.93 2.23
N LEU A 837 0.02 10.32 0.96
CA LEU A 837 -1.27 10.79 0.42
C LEU A 837 -2.36 9.74 0.57
N ASP A 838 -2.10 8.47 0.23
CA ASP A 838 -3.03 7.36 0.43
C ASP A 838 -3.37 7.11 1.92
N THR A 839 -2.52 7.54 2.85
CA THR A 839 -2.74 7.38 4.30
C THR A 839 -3.48 8.56 4.93
N LEU A 840 -3.37 9.79 4.38
CA LEU A 840 -4.00 10.99 4.93
C LEU A 840 -5.52 10.87 5.18
N PRO A 841 -6.35 10.24 4.31
CA PRO A 841 -7.78 10.02 4.56
C PRO A 841 -8.14 9.17 5.79
N ARG A 842 -7.15 8.53 6.43
CA ARG A 842 -7.33 7.77 7.69
C ARG A 842 -7.04 8.62 8.95
N LEU A 843 -6.61 9.87 8.77
CA LEU A 843 -6.37 10.82 9.86
C LEU A 843 -7.50 11.84 9.98
N PRO A 844 -7.79 12.36 11.19
CA PRO A 844 -8.71 13.48 11.37
C PRO A 844 -8.28 14.70 10.51
N PRO A 845 -9.23 15.46 9.93
CA PRO A 845 -8.96 16.66 9.13
C PRO A 845 -8.00 17.64 9.82
N ALA A 846 -8.13 17.83 11.14
CA ALA A 846 -7.28 18.69 11.96
C ALA A 846 -5.79 18.26 12.03
N ARG A 847 -5.47 17.02 11.62
CA ARG A 847 -4.09 16.52 11.46
C ARG A 847 -3.72 16.37 9.98
N ALA A 848 -4.65 15.90 9.15
CA ALA A 848 -4.40 15.65 7.75
C ALA A 848 -4.19 16.92 6.91
N LEU A 849 -4.99 17.98 7.13
CA LEU A 849 -4.92 19.22 6.34
C LEU A 849 -3.63 20.02 6.57
N PRO A 850 -3.16 20.26 7.81
CA PRO A 850 -1.85 20.90 8.03
C PRO A 850 -0.68 20.09 7.46
N LEU A 851 -0.81 18.77 7.42
CA LEU A 851 0.22 17.90 6.85
C LEU A 851 0.21 17.93 5.31
N LEU A 852 -0.97 17.89 4.68
CA LEU A 852 -1.13 18.07 3.23
C LEU A 852 -0.54 19.42 2.77
N ALA A 853 -0.80 20.50 3.51
CA ALA A 853 -0.26 21.83 3.24
C ALA A 853 1.28 21.90 3.33
N ARG A 854 1.92 21.04 4.14
CA ARG A 854 3.38 20.89 4.20
C ARG A 854 3.92 20.00 3.07
N LEU A 855 3.22 18.93 2.72
CA LEU A 855 3.67 17.95 1.71
C LEU A 855 3.59 18.50 0.28
N VAL A 856 2.56 19.29 -0.05
CA VAL A 856 2.37 19.82 -1.42
C VAL A 856 3.57 20.63 -1.93
N PRO A 857 4.15 21.60 -1.19
CA PRO A 857 5.39 22.27 -1.61
C PRO A 857 6.58 21.34 -1.80
N SER A 858 6.66 20.21 -1.09
CA SER A 858 7.79 19.25 -1.22
C SER A 858 7.74 18.39 -2.50
N MET A 859 6.64 18.48 -3.26
CA MET A 859 6.54 17.90 -4.61
C MET A 859 7.34 18.70 -5.63
N GLU A 860 7.66 19.97 -5.35
CA GLU A 860 8.43 20.84 -6.24
C GLU A 860 9.86 20.29 -6.43
N GLY A 861 10.32 20.22 -7.68
CA GLY A 861 11.57 19.57 -8.07
C GLY A 861 11.51 18.05 -8.26
N LEU A 862 10.33 17.42 -8.18
CA LEU A 862 10.09 16.11 -8.80
C LEU A 862 9.88 16.27 -10.33
N PRO A 863 10.05 15.21 -11.14
CA PRO A 863 9.72 15.26 -12.56
C PRO A 863 8.25 15.65 -12.81
N ASP A 864 7.98 16.48 -13.81
CA ASP A 864 6.66 17.13 -14.01
C ASP A 864 5.47 16.15 -14.04
N GLU A 865 5.66 14.96 -14.62
CA GLU A 865 4.64 13.92 -14.67
C GLU A 865 4.33 13.33 -13.28
N ALA A 866 5.37 13.04 -12.48
CA ALA A 866 5.22 12.57 -11.11
C ALA A 866 4.65 13.67 -10.18
N HIS A 867 5.02 14.93 -10.43
CA HIS A 867 4.47 16.09 -9.75
C HIS A 867 2.96 16.28 -10.06
N ALA A 868 2.56 16.11 -11.33
CA ALA A 868 1.15 16.17 -11.72
C ALA A 868 0.32 14.99 -11.15
N LEU A 869 0.89 13.77 -11.11
CA LEU A 869 0.29 12.61 -10.43
C LEU A 869 0.04 12.91 -8.94
N LEU A 870 1.08 13.34 -8.21
CA LEU A 870 0.97 13.66 -6.78
C LEU A 870 0.04 14.84 -6.48
N LEU A 871 -0.06 15.84 -7.36
CA LEU A 871 -1.04 16.93 -7.23
C LEU A 871 -2.48 16.46 -7.50
N GLY A 872 -2.68 15.48 -8.38
CA GLY A 872 -3.98 14.84 -8.60
C GLY A 872 -4.43 14.01 -7.38
N ASP A 873 -3.52 13.20 -6.84
CA ASP A 873 -3.76 12.45 -5.61
C ASP A 873 -3.99 13.42 -4.42
N ALA A 874 -3.22 14.51 -4.30
CA ALA A 874 -3.43 15.55 -3.29
C ALA A 874 -4.74 16.34 -3.43
N LEU A 875 -5.18 16.62 -4.67
CA LEU A 875 -6.49 17.23 -4.94
C LEU A 875 -7.61 16.29 -4.50
N THR A 876 -7.48 14.98 -4.75
CA THR A 876 -8.41 13.94 -4.29
C THR A 876 -8.48 13.91 -2.76
N VAL A 877 -7.34 14.01 -2.05
CA VAL A 877 -7.31 14.12 -0.57
C VAL A 877 -7.97 15.42 -0.07
N ALA A 878 -7.70 16.57 -0.70
CA ALA A 878 -8.36 17.84 -0.35
C ALA A 878 -9.89 17.80 -0.62
N GLY A 879 -10.29 17.10 -1.69
CA GLY A 879 -11.69 16.84 -2.06
C GLY A 879 -12.41 15.97 -1.02
N HIS A 880 -11.79 14.88 -0.58
CA HIS A 880 -12.27 14.04 0.53
C HIS A 880 -12.59 14.89 1.79
N PHE A 881 -11.71 15.82 2.16
CA PHE A 881 -11.90 16.72 3.31
C PHE A 881 -12.84 17.93 3.07
N GLY A 882 -13.32 18.16 1.84
CA GLY A 882 -14.29 19.22 1.53
C GLY A 882 -13.76 20.66 1.56
N ARG A 883 -12.44 20.88 1.66
CA ARG A 883 -11.86 22.24 1.76
C ARG A 883 -11.74 22.92 0.40
N GLU A 884 -12.80 23.65 0.03
CA GLU A 884 -12.93 24.40 -1.23
C GLU A 884 -11.68 25.21 -1.62
N ASP A 885 -11.09 25.95 -0.66
CA ASP A 885 -9.90 26.80 -0.88
C ASP A 885 -8.67 25.99 -1.31
N HIS A 886 -8.45 24.85 -0.66
CA HIS A 886 -7.30 23.97 -0.92
C HIS A 886 -7.46 23.29 -2.28
N VAL A 887 -8.68 22.83 -2.58
CA VAL A 887 -9.01 22.22 -3.87
C VAL A 887 -8.80 23.23 -5.02
N LYS A 888 -9.27 24.48 -4.89
CA LYS A 888 -9.04 25.53 -5.90
C LYS A 888 -7.56 25.83 -6.13
N ALA A 889 -6.76 25.93 -5.05
CA ALA A 889 -5.32 26.15 -5.15
C ALA A 889 -4.60 24.98 -5.86
N LEU A 890 -5.02 23.74 -5.58
CA LEU A 890 -4.48 22.53 -6.22
C LEU A 890 -4.90 22.41 -7.70
N VAL A 891 -6.13 22.75 -8.07
CA VAL A 891 -6.57 22.84 -9.48
C VAL A 891 -5.69 23.82 -10.26
N GLY A 892 -5.41 25.00 -9.71
CA GLY A 892 -4.55 26.00 -10.36
C GLY A 892 -3.14 25.48 -10.64
N ARG A 893 -2.52 24.83 -9.64
CA ARG A 893 -1.20 24.19 -9.78
C ARG A 893 -1.21 23.04 -10.80
N LEU A 894 -2.19 22.15 -10.71
CA LEU A 894 -2.31 20.98 -11.60
C LEU A 894 -2.58 21.39 -13.04
N ARG A 895 -3.50 22.34 -13.30
CA ARG A 895 -3.77 22.87 -14.65
C ARG A 895 -2.50 23.45 -15.28
N ALA A 896 -1.70 24.21 -14.51
CA ALA A 896 -0.47 24.82 -15.00
C ALA A 896 0.57 23.77 -15.45
N LEU A 897 0.72 22.67 -14.70
CA LEU A 897 1.61 21.56 -15.07
C LEU A 897 1.08 20.76 -16.25
N LEU A 898 -0.22 20.42 -16.27
CA LEU A 898 -0.85 19.69 -17.39
C LEU A 898 -0.60 20.37 -18.74
N VAL A 899 -0.67 21.70 -18.81
CA VAL A 899 -0.38 22.48 -20.04
C VAL A 899 1.05 22.26 -20.57
N GLY A 900 2.01 21.93 -19.72
CA GLY A 900 3.40 21.65 -20.10
C GLY A 900 3.70 20.18 -20.44
N LEU A 901 2.81 19.23 -20.10
CA LEU A 901 3.09 17.80 -20.26
C LEU A 901 2.92 17.31 -21.72
N PRO A 902 3.74 16.34 -22.16
CA PRO A 902 3.58 15.74 -23.48
C PRO A 902 2.24 14.98 -23.58
N PRO A 903 1.63 14.85 -24.77
CA PRO A 903 0.33 14.18 -24.93
C PRO A 903 0.32 12.69 -24.56
N ALA A 904 1.50 12.08 -24.43
CA ALA A 904 1.70 10.69 -24.03
C ALA A 904 1.91 10.49 -22.52
N ALA A 905 1.94 11.56 -21.71
CA ALA A 905 2.08 11.44 -20.25
C ALA A 905 0.88 10.70 -19.65
N ALA A 906 1.15 9.74 -18.77
CA ALA A 906 0.17 9.01 -17.97
C ALA A 906 -0.66 9.92 -17.07
N ALA A 907 -0.19 11.15 -16.81
CA ALA A 907 -0.95 12.21 -16.15
C ALA A 907 -2.30 12.54 -16.83
N TRP A 908 -2.41 12.33 -18.15
CA TRP A 908 -3.65 12.47 -18.90
C TRP A 908 -4.60 11.26 -18.83
N GLY A 909 -4.16 10.19 -18.16
CA GLY A 909 -4.90 8.93 -18.05
C GLY A 909 -6.18 9.04 -17.22
N HIS A 910 -7.00 8.00 -17.31
CA HIS A 910 -8.31 7.91 -16.68
C HIS A 910 -8.32 8.10 -15.15
N GLY A 911 -7.19 7.83 -14.47
CA GLY A 911 -7.06 7.91 -13.01
C GLY A 911 -7.24 9.33 -12.45
N ILE A 912 -6.28 10.23 -12.71
CA ILE A 912 -6.27 11.59 -12.15
C ILE A 912 -7.53 12.36 -12.53
N LEU A 913 -7.80 12.49 -13.84
CA LEU A 913 -8.93 13.29 -14.31
C LEU A 913 -10.27 12.68 -13.86
N GLY A 914 -10.41 11.36 -13.89
CA GLY A 914 -11.64 10.68 -13.45
C GLY A 914 -11.92 10.78 -11.95
N ALA A 915 -10.89 10.90 -11.11
CA ALA A 915 -11.02 11.18 -9.67
C ALA A 915 -11.24 12.68 -9.40
N CYS A 916 -10.32 13.53 -9.85
CA CYS A 916 -10.33 14.97 -9.58
C CYS A 916 -11.62 15.64 -10.06
N LEU A 917 -12.07 15.35 -11.29
CA LEU A 917 -13.30 15.95 -11.83
C LEU A 917 -14.55 15.49 -11.08
N ARG A 918 -14.55 14.28 -10.49
CA ARG A 918 -15.67 13.77 -9.68
C ARG A 918 -15.77 14.54 -8.37
N ASP A 919 -14.66 14.71 -7.66
CA ASP A 919 -14.66 15.40 -6.36
C ASP A 919 -14.84 16.92 -6.51
N LEU A 920 -14.33 17.53 -7.60
CA LEU A 920 -14.67 18.90 -7.97
C LEU A 920 -16.19 19.07 -8.16
N ARG A 921 -16.86 18.13 -8.85
CA ARG A 921 -18.31 18.17 -9.06
C ARG A 921 -19.10 18.05 -7.74
N ARG A 922 -18.67 17.16 -6.84
CA ARG A 922 -19.23 16.96 -5.48
C ARG A 922 -19.02 18.16 -4.54
N LEU A 923 -18.13 19.08 -4.89
CA LEU A 923 -17.93 20.35 -4.19
C LEU A 923 -18.52 21.55 -4.96
N GLY A 924 -19.36 21.31 -5.97
CA GLY A 924 -19.97 22.36 -6.80
C GLY A 924 -19.01 23.09 -7.74
N LEU A 925 -17.72 22.73 -7.74
CA LEU A 925 -16.60 23.38 -8.46
C LEU A 925 -16.58 22.99 -9.95
N THR A 926 -17.73 23.19 -10.61
CA THR A 926 -17.94 22.83 -12.02
C THR A 926 -17.09 23.68 -12.97
N ARG A 927 -16.83 24.95 -12.63
CA ARG A 927 -15.99 25.85 -13.46
C ARG A 927 -14.54 25.40 -13.43
N GLU A 928 -14.06 25.03 -12.25
CA GLU A 928 -12.74 24.48 -11.99
C GLU A 928 -12.58 23.12 -12.68
N ALA A 929 -13.62 22.27 -12.68
CA ALA A 929 -13.63 21.00 -13.40
C ALA A 929 -13.52 21.19 -14.93
N THR A 930 -14.34 22.07 -15.52
CA THR A 930 -14.21 22.43 -16.96
C THR A 930 -12.82 23.02 -17.25
N GLY A 931 -12.34 23.94 -16.39
CA GLY A 931 -11.03 24.57 -16.55
C GLY A 931 -9.85 23.62 -16.39
N LEU A 932 -9.98 22.51 -15.66
CA LEU A 932 -8.96 21.47 -15.56
C LEU A 932 -8.92 20.58 -16.83
N LEU A 933 -10.07 20.37 -17.47
CA LEU A 933 -10.21 19.53 -18.66
C LEU A 933 -9.89 20.28 -19.98
N GLU A 934 -10.02 21.61 -19.99
CA GLU A 934 -9.79 22.49 -21.15
C GLU A 934 -8.50 22.20 -21.94
N PRO A 935 -7.31 21.98 -21.34
CA PRO A 935 -6.11 21.73 -22.13
C PRO A 935 -6.09 20.30 -22.70
N GLY A 936 -6.83 19.35 -22.10
CA GLY A 936 -7.08 18.03 -22.67
C GLY A 936 -7.98 18.09 -23.92
N GLN A 937 -8.99 18.96 -23.94
CA GLN A 937 -9.79 19.21 -25.15
C GLN A 937 -8.92 19.73 -26.31
N GLN A 938 -7.93 20.58 -26.02
CA GLN A 938 -6.98 21.08 -27.03
C GLN A 938 -6.13 19.96 -27.63
N LEU A 939 -5.78 18.91 -26.86
CA LEU A 939 -5.12 17.71 -27.40
C LEU A 939 -6.03 16.91 -28.34
N LEU A 940 -7.33 16.78 -28.01
CA LEU A 940 -8.29 16.06 -28.86
C LEU A 940 -8.56 16.73 -30.22
N ALA A 941 -8.13 17.98 -30.43
CA ALA A 941 -8.16 18.64 -31.73
C ALA A 941 -7.10 18.12 -32.73
N ARG A 942 -6.13 17.31 -32.28
CA ARG A 942 -5.12 16.62 -33.10
C ARG A 942 -4.95 15.16 -32.64
N PRO A 943 -6.02 14.35 -32.70
CA PRO A 943 -6.07 13.04 -32.07
C PRO A 943 -5.07 12.04 -32.68
N GLU A 944 -4.58 12.29 -33.90
CA GLU A 944 -3.55 11.49 -34.55
C GLU A 944 -2.16 11.55 -33.87
N LYS A 945 -1.97 12.50 -32.93
CA LYS A 945 -0.72 12.69 -32.17
C LYS A 945 -0.84 12.35 -30.68
N VAL A 946 -1.97 11.76 -30.27
CA VAL A 946 -2.33 11.54 -28.87
C VAL A 946 -2.62 10.06 -28.66
N PRO A 947 -1.93 9.35 -27.74
CA PRO A 947 -2.24 7.95 -27.46
C PRO A 947 -3.70 7.73 -27.08
N LEU A 948 -4.32 6.66 -27.58
CA LEU A 948 -5.74 6.38 -27.40
C LEU A 948 -6.15 6.21 -25.92
N SER A 949 -5.22 5.75 -25.07
CA SER A 949 -5.36 5.71 -23.61
C SER A 949 -5.55 7.10 -22.99
N THR A 950 -4.74 8.08 -23.41
CA THR A 950 -4.89 9.50 -23.08
C THR A 950 -6.24 10.03 -23.58
N GLN A 951 -6.59 9.75 -24.84
CA GLN A 951 -7.86 10.21 -25.41
C GLN A 951 -9.06 9.71 -24.59
N LEU A 952 -9.03 8.45 -24.12
CA LEU A 952 -10.08 7.87 -23.28
C LEU A 952 -10.10 8.44 -21.85
N GLY A 953 -8.95 8.84 -21.28
CA GLY A 953 -8.89 9.58 -20.02
C GLY A 953 -9.62 10.93 -20.13
N ILE A 954 -9.34 11.69 -21.19
CA ILE A 954 -9.99 12.97 -21.48
C ILE A 954 -11.49 12.75 -21.80
N ALA A 955 -11.84 11.75 -22.61
CA ALA A 955 -13.23 11.42 -22.96
C ALA A 955 -14.08 11.02 -21.76
N ALA A 956 -13.51 10.37 -20.74
CA ALA A 956 -14.20 10.08 -19.49
C ALA A 956 -14.55 11.36 -18.72
N GLY A 957 -13.63 12.34 -18.69
CA GLY A 957 -13.89 13.67 -18.13
C GLY A 957 -14.96 14.43 -18.91
N LEU A 958 -14.94 14.33 -20.24
CA LEU A 958 -15.95 14.95 -21.10
C LEU A 958 -17.34 14.35 -20.88
N ALA A 959 -17.45 13.02 -20.82
CA ALA A 959 -18.70 12.35 -20.51
C ALA A 959 -19.24 12.73 -19.11
N LEU A 960 -18.36 12.79 -18.09
CA LEU A 960 -18.69 13.23 -16.73
C LEU A 960 -19.21 14.68 -16.65
N LEU A 961 -18.81 15.55 -17.58
CA LEU A 961 -19.25 16.94 -17.70
C LEU A 961 -20.31 17.19 -18.78
N GLY A 962 -20.88 16.13 -19.40
CA GLY A 962 -21.95 16.25 -20.40
C GLY A 962 -21.52 16.59 -21.83
N HIS A 963 -20.21 16.63 -22.12
CA HIS A 963 -19.64 16.86 -23.46
C HIS A 963 -19.68 15.58 -24.34
N LEU A 964 -20.88 15.03 -24.51
CA LEU A 964 -21.11 13.71 -25.09
C LEU A 964 -20.68 13.55 -26.57
N PRO A 965 -20.85 14.53 -27.48
CA PRO A 965 -20.42 14.36 -28.88
C PRO A 965 -18.90 14.18 -29.01
N GLU A 966 -18.13 14.96 -28.24
CA GLU A 966 -16.67 14.90 -28.19
C GLU A 966 -16.20 13.55 -27.62
N ALA A 967 -16.80 13.11 -26.50
CA ALA A 967 -16.49 11.82 -25.88
C ALA A 967 -16.85 10.62 -26.78
N SER A 968 -18.02 10.65 -27.43
CA SER A 968 -18.51 9.57 -28.30
C SER A 968 -17.61 9.36 -29.52
N ALA A 969 -17.04 10.44 -30.07
CA ALA A 969 -16.07 10.34 -31.16
C ALA A 969 -14.78 9.61 -30.74
N VAL A 970 -14.38 9.67 -29.47
CA VAL A 970 -13.27 8.86 -28.92
C VAL A 970 -13.71 7.42 -28.71
N PHE A 971 -14.93 7.17 -28.22
CA PHE A 971 -15.45 5.82 -28.00
C PHE A 971 -15.52 5.01 -29.31
N GLU A 972 -15.99 5.60 -30.41
CA GLU A 972 -16.01 4.91 -31.72
C GLU A 972 -14.60 4.66 -32.28
N ARG A 973 -13.64 5.58 -32.05
CA ARG A 973 -12.23 5.29 -32.36
C ARG A 973 -11.73 4.08 -31.56
N ALA A 974 -12.04 4.01 -30.27
CA ALA A 974 -11.61 2.90 -29.42
C ALA A 974 -12.27 1.56 -29.79
N PHE A 975 -13.55 1.52 -30.15
CA PHE A 975 -14.19 0.32 -30.71
C PHE A 975 -13.54 -0.12 -32.03
N THR A 976 -13.25 0.84 -32.92
CA THR A 976 -12.59 0.56 -34.21
C THR A 976 -11.20 -0.03 -33.99
N THR A 977 -10.40 0.55 -33.09
CA THR A 977 -9.08 0.03 -32.74
C THR A 977 -9.16 -1.36 -32.11
N LEU A 978 -10.07 -1.61 -31.16
CA LEU A 978 -10.24 -2.93 -30.52
C LEU A 978 -10.62 -4.03 -31.53
N ALA A 979 -11.53 -3.73 -32.46
CA ALA A 979 -11.94 -4.65 -33.53
C ALA A 979 -10.79 -5.00 -34.49
N GLN A 980 -9.82 -4.10 -34.65
CA GLN A 980 -8.65 -4.27 -35.52
C GLN A 980 -7.37 -4.67 -34.75
N PHE A 981 -7.44 -4.87 -33.43
CA PHE A 981 -6.25 -4.93 -32.57
C PHE A 981 -5.47 -6.26 -32.69
N GLN A 982 -4.25 -6.18 -33.21
CA GLN A 982 -3.30 -7.30 -33.38
C GLN A 982 -2.14 -7.30 -32.36
N GLY A 983 -2.17 -6.41 -31.35
CA GLY A 983 -1.13 -6.31 -30.32
C GLY A 983 -1.29 -7.32 -29.17
N PRO A 984 -0.44 -7.25 -28.13
CA PRO A 984 -0.44 -8.19 -27.01
C PRO A 984 -1.65 -8.00 -26.07
N MET A 985 -2.05 -9.08 -25.39
CA MET A 985 -3.27 -9.08 -24.56
C MET A 985 -3.33 -8.00 -23.47
N PRO A 986 -2.25 -7.67 -22.73
CA PRO A 986 -2.30 -6.63 -21.71
C PRO A 986 -2.64 -5.24 -22.26
N GLU A 987 -2.25 -4.92 -23.49
CA GLU A 987 -2.61 -3.66 -24.16
C GLU A 987 -4.07 -3.66 -24.60
N ARG A 988 -4.54 -4.78 -25.19
CA ARG A 988 -5.96 -5.00 -25.55
C ARG A 988 -6.87 -4.82 -24.33
N LEU A 989 -6.50 -5.39 -23.20
CA LEU A 989 -7.21 -5.28 -21.92
C LEU A 989 -7.11 -3.87 -21.33
N THR A 990 -5.94 -3.23 -21.36
CA THR A 990 -5.78 -1.84 -20.90
C THR A 990 -6.70 -0.89 -21.69
N LEU A 991 -6.80 -1.07 -23.01
CA LEU A 991 -7.70 -0.30 -23.88
C LEU A 991 -9.17 -0.59 -23.57
N ALA A 992 -9.55 -1.87 -23.40
CA ALA A 992 -10.91 -2.25 -23.03
C ALA A 992 -11.31 -1.72 -21.63
N ARG A 993 -10.41 -1.79 -20.64
CA ARG A 993 -10.60 -1.28 -19.28
C ARG A 993 -10.77 0.23 -19.27
N GLY A 994 -9.94 0.96 -20.03
CA GLY A 994 -10.05 2.40 -20.23
C GLY A 994 -11.37 2.81 -20.91
N LEU A 995 -11.81 2.06 -21.91
CA LEU A 995 -13.08 2.30 -22.60
C LEU A 995 -14.30 2.00 -21.70
N ALA A 996 -14.29 0.90 -20.95
CA ALA A 996 -15.34 0.58 -19.96
C ALA A 996 -15.43 1.64 -18.85
N GLY A 997 -14.28 2.10 -18.35
CA GLY A 997 -14.18 3.20 -17.39
C GLY A 997 -14.74 4.51 -17.95
N ALA A 998 -14.43 4.86 -19.20
CA ALA A 998 -14.95 6.07 -19.82
C ALA A 998 -16.46 6.00 -20.11
N LEU A 999 -16.96 4.85 -20.60
CA LEU A 999 -18.38 4.56 -20.77
C LEU A 999 -19.15 4.68 -19.44
N SER A 1000 -18.55 4.32 -18.30
CA SER A 1000 -19.19 4.42 -16.98
C SER A 1000 -19.57 5.84 -16.56
N GLN A 1001 -19.06 6.86 -17.26
CA GLN A 1001 -19.39 8.28 -17.02
C GLN A 1001 -20.39 8.85 -18.04
N ALA A 1002 -20.75 8.11 -19.09
CA ALA A 1002 -21.75 8.52 -20.07
C ALA A 1002 -23.19 8.17 -19.59
N PRO A 1003 -24.24 8.83 -20.12
CA PRO A 1003 -25.63 8.51 -19.78
C PRO A 1003 -26.00 7.07 -20.12
N VAL A 1004 -26.96 6.53 -19.36
CA VAL A 1004 -27.41 5.12 -19.42
C VAL A 1004 -27.68 4.63 -20.85
N ASP A 1005 -28.36 5.42 -21.68
CA ASP A 1005 -28.71 5.03 -23.05
C ASP A 1005 -27.55 5.02 -24.06
N VAL A 1006 -26.44 5.68 -23.74
CA VAL A 1006 -25.18 5.58 -24.50
C VAL A 1006 -24.29 4.48 -23.92
N ALA A 1007 -24.14 4.48 -22.59
CA ALA A 1007 -23.23 3.59 -21.88
C ALA A 1007 -23.66 2.12 -21.95
N LEU A 1008 -24.96 1.81 -21.81
CA LEU A 1008 -25.42 0.43 -21.79
C LEU A 1008 -25.25 -0.30 -23.14
N PRO A 1009 -25.69 0.24 -24.30
CA PRO A 1009 -25.40 -0.39 -25.58
C PRO A 1009 -23.90 -0.49 -25.88
N ALA A 1010 -23.11 0.51 -25.48
CA ALA A 1010 -21.67 0.52 -25.69
C ALA A 1010 -20.95 -0.54 -24.82
N LEU A 1011 -21.32 -0.72 -23.55
CA LEU A 1011 -20.79 -1.79 -22.69
C LEU A 1011 -21.21 -3.19 -23.19
N ALA A 1012 -22.42 -3.31 -23.75
CA ALA A 1012 -22.86 -4.56 -24.40
C ALA A 1012 -22.01 -4.87 -25.65
N ARG A 1013 -21.75 -3.88 -26.53
CA ARG A 1013 -20.84 -4.00 -27.67
C ARG A 1013 -19.40 -4.32 -27.23
N LEU A 1014 -18.92 -3.73 -26.15
CA LEU A 1014 -17.57 -4.00 -25.64
C LEU A 1014 -17.39 -5.49 -25.26
N SER A 1015 -18.44 -6.15 -24.75
CA SER A 1015 -18.40 -7.59 -24.47
C SER A 1015 -18.17 -8.49 -25.70
N GLU A 1016 -18.35 -7.97 -26.92
CA GLU A 1016 -18.06 -8.69 -28.17
C GLU A 1016 -16.56 -8.98 -28.33
N GLN A 1017 -15.69 -8.35 -27.53
CA GLN A 1017 -14.26 -8.65 -27.52
C GLN A 1017 -13.91 -9.99 -26.83
N LEU A 1018 -14.85 -10.61 -26.10
CA LEU A 1018 -14.65 -11.84 -25.34
C LEU A 1018 -14.02 -13.03 -26.10
N PRO A 1019 -14.34 -13.33 -27.38
CA PRO A 1019 -13.78 -14.47 -28.09
C PRO A 1019 -12.24 -14.45 -28.17
N TRP A 1020 -11.65 -13.25 -28.18
CA TRP A 1020 -10.20 -13.04 -28.25
C TRP A 1020 -9.53 -12.91 -26.88
N VAL A 1021 -10.28 -12.81 -25.78
CA VAL A 1021 -9.69 -12.69 -24.43
C VAL A 1021 -9.18 -14.07 -24.00
N THR A 1022 -7.86 -14.22 -23.99
CA THR A 1022 -7.15 -15.44 -23.58
C THR A 1022 -5.86 -15.11 -22.87
N ASP A 1023 -5.47 -15.97 -21.93
CA ASP A 1023 -4.21 -15.87 -21.20
C ASP A 1023 -3.06 -16.61 -21.92
N SER A 1024 -1.85 -16.05 -21.87
CA SER A 1024 -0.65 -16.58 -22.56
C SER A 1024 0.58 -16.83 -21.67
N TYR A 1025 0.50 -16.52 -20.37
CA TYR A 1025 1.62 -16.60 -19.43
C TYR A 1025 1.48 -17.76 -18.40
N ASN A 1026 2.49 -17.95 -17.54
CA ASN A 1026 2.61 -19.12 -16.66
C ASN A 1026 1.82 -19.04 -15.32
N THR A 1027 1.22 -17.90 -14.98
CA THR A 1027 0.41 -17.75 -13.75
C THR A 1027 -0.87 -18.59 -13.74
N ASN A 1028 -1.30 -19.04 -14.92
CA ASN A 1028 -2.73 -19.22 -15.24
C ASN A 1028 -3.28 -20.62 -14.96
N SER A 1029 -2.54 -21.40 -14.17
CA SER A 1029 -2.87 -22.73 -13.65
C SER A 1029 -4.19 -22.83 -12.83
N HIS A 1030 -4.69 -21.72 -12.27
CA HIS A 1030 -5.88 -21.70 -11.40
C HIS A 1030 -7.07 -20.94 -11.99
N PHE A 1031 -6.81 -19.98 -12.88
CA PHE A 1031 -7.81 -19.14 -13.55
C PHE A 1031 -7.19 -18.44 -14.76
N CYS A 1032 -8.01 -18.08 -15.74
CA CYS A 1032 -7.63 -17.11 -16.76
C CYS A 1032 -7.81 -15.69 -16.21
N LEU A 1033 -6.69 -15.06 -15.84
CA LEU A 1033 -6.60 -13.71 -15.30
C LEU A 1033 -7.19 -12.68 -16.28
N SER A 1034 -6.84 -12.77 -17.57
CA SER A 1034 -7.37 -11.89 -18.62
C SER A 1034 -8.91 -11.88 -18.69
N VAL A 1035 -9.55 -13.03 -18.47
CA VAL A 1035 -11.01 -13.17 -18.50
C VAL A 1035 -11.67 -12.59 -17.25
N VAL A 1036 -11.07 -12.78 -16.07
CA VAL A 1036 -11.59 -12.20 -14.83
C VAL A 1036 -11.39 -10.67 -14.83
N GLU A 1037 -10.25 -10.17 -15.30
CA GLU A 1037 -10.01 -8.73 -15.46
C GLU A 1037 -11.02 -8.08 -16.42
N PHE A 1038 -11.33 -8.74 -17.55
CA PHE A 1038 -12.31 -8.25 -18.51
C PHE A 1038 -13.75 -8.27 -17.94
N ALA A 1039 -14.08 -9.28 -17.11
CA ALA A 1039 -15.34 -9.30 -16.36
C ALA A 1039 -15.40 -8.15 -15.32
N ASP A 1040 -14.32 -7.92 -14.56
CA ASP A 1040 -14.21 -6.80 -13.60
C ASP A 1040 -14.43 -5.47 -14.32
N ALA A 1041 -13.74 -5.23 -15.44
CA ALA A 1041 -13.85 -4.01 -16.22
C ALA A 1041 -15.29 -3.74 -16.70
N LEU A 1042 -15.96 -4.77 -17.24
CA LEU A 1042 -17.36 -4.64 -17.68
C LEU A 1042 -18.32 -4.45 -16.51
N VAL A 1043 -18.20 -5.22 -15.42
CA VAL A 1043 -19.12 -5.11 -14.27
C VAL A 1043 -18.92 -3.79 -13.52
N LEU A 1044 -17.68 -3.34 -13.31
CA LEU A 1044 -17.39 -1.99 -12.78
C LEU A 1044 -17.96 -0.90 -13.69
N GLY A 1045 -17.94 -1.09 -15.01
CA GLY A 1045 -18.63 -0.22 -15.97
C GLY A 1045 -20.14 -0.12 -15.70
N HIS A 1046 -20.84 -1.26 -15.63
CA HIS A 1046 -22.29 -1.31 -15.37
C HIS A 1046 -22.66 -0.79 -13.97
N VAL A 1047 -21.85 -1.08 -12.95
CA VAL A 1047 -22.03 -0.54 -11.59
C VAL A 1047 -21.83 0.97 -11.58
N GLY A 1048 -20.85 1.49 -12.32
CA GLY A 1048 -20.64 2.93 -12.50
C GLY A 1048 -21.86 3.61 -13.16
N VAL A 1049 -22.45 2.98 -14.17
CA VAL A 1049 -23.70 3.46 -14.81
C VAL A 1049 -24.90 3.39 -13.86
N GLY A 1050 -25.04 2.34 -13.03
CA GLY A 1050 -26.16 2.20 -12.10
C GLY A 1050 -26.05 3.02 -10.81
N GLN A 1051 -24.84 3.33 -10.36
CA GLN A 1051 -24.62 4.32 -9.30
C GLN A 1051 -24.68 5.75 -9.85
N GLY A 1052 -24.25 5.93 -11.10
CA GLY A 1052 -24.45 7.14 -11.91
C GLY A 1052 -25.92 7.36 -12.27
N SER A 1053 -26.69 7.83 -11.29
CA SER A 1053 -28.08 8.27 -11.50
C SER A 1053 -28.20 9.18 -12.73
N GLY A 1054 -29.34 9.15 -13.44
CA GLY A 1054 -29.56 9.99 -14.63
C GLY A 1054 -29.16 11.45 -14.38
N GLU A 1055 -28.47 12.07 -15.33
CA GLU A 1055 -27.58 13.24 -15.15
C GLU A 1055 -28.09 14.32 -14.18
N ARG A 1056 -29.35 14.74 -14.33
CA ARG A 1056 -30.09 15.68 -13.45
C ARG A 1056 -30.06 15.27 -11.98
N THR A 1057 -30.30 13.99 -11.67
CA THR A 1057 -30.31 13.45 -10.31
C THR A 1057 -28.90 13.31 -9.75
N ARG A 1058 -27.90 12.95 -10.58
CA ARG A 1058 -26.49 12.89 -10.14
C ARG A 1058 -25.99 14.30 -9.80
N ARG A 1059 -26.29 15.29 -10.64
CA ARG A 1059 -26.03 16.72 -10.34
C ARG A 1059 -26.72 17.17 -9.05
N TRP A 1060 -27.98 16.80 -8.85
CA TRP A 1060 -28.71 17.15 -7.63
C TRP A 1060 -28.11 16.50 -6.38
N LEU A 1061 -27.65 15.25 -6.45
CA LEU A 1061 -26.99 14.56 -5.34
C LEU A 1061 -25.60 15.14 -5.02
N ASP A 1062 -24.82 15.52 -6.04
CA ASP A 1062 -23.55 16.23 -5.86
C ASP A 1062 -23.78 17.59 -5.15
N GLU A 1063 -24.84 18.32 -5.53
CA GLU A 1063 -25.25 19.60 -4.94
C GLU A 1063 -25.81 19.44 -3.50
N ASP A 1064 -26.60 18.39 -3.25
CA ASP A 1064 -27.11 18.04 -1.91
C ASP A 1064 -25.97 17.63 -0.96
N GLU A 1065 -24.90 16.98 -1.46
CA GLU A 1065 -23.68 16.69 -0.69
C GLU A 1065 -22.89 17.97 -0.37
N PHE A 1066 -22.64 18.81 -1.36
CA PHE A 1066 -21.93 20.08 -1.21
C PHE A 1066 -22.58 20.95 -0.12
N LEU A 1067 -23.91 21.10 -0.15
CA LEU A 1067 -24.66 21.88 0.83
C LEU A 1067 -24.58 21.31 2.25
N VAL A 1068 -24.44 19.98 2.40
CA VAL A 1068 -24.18 19.37 3.71
C VAL A 1068 -22.77 19.70 4.20
N ARG A 1069 -21.74 19.46 3.38
CA ARG A 1069 -20.34 19.74 3.71
C ARG A 1069 -20.12 21.22 4.08
N ARG A 1070 -20.61 22.13 3.24
CA ARG A 1070 -20.48 23.59 3.39
C ARG A 1070 -21.02 24.07 4.73
N ARG A 1071 -22.19 23.57 5.17
CA ARG A 1071 -22.75 23.91 6.48
C ARG A 1071 -21.93 23.33 7.63
N ILE A 1072 -21.51 22.07 7.55
CA ILE A 1072 -20.70 21.43 8.60
C ILE A 1072 -19.42 22.23 8.83
N HIS A 1073 -18.70 22.60 7.75
CA HIS A 1073 -17.50 23.44 7.87
C HIS A 1073 -17.82 24.84 8.44
N ARG A 1074 -18.88 25.51 7.99
CA ARG A 1074 -19.33 26.81 8.53
C ARG A 1074 -19.56 26.75 10.05
N GLU A 1075 -20.36 25.78 10.52
CA GLU A 1075 -20.71 25.68 11.94
C GLU A 1075 -19.57 25.16 12.83
N LEU A 1076 -18.54 24.51 12.26
CA LEU A 1076 -17.27 24.24 12.93
C LEU A 1076 -16.37 25.49 13.02
N GLU A 1077 -16.29 26.30 11.97
CA GLU A 1077 -15.52 27.54 11.96
C GLU A 1077 -16.15 28.64 12.86
N GLU A 1078 -17.47 28.59 13.06
CA GLU A 1078 -18.19 29.41 14.05
C GLU A 1078 -17.94 28.98 15.51
N HIS A 1079 -17.48 27.74 15.77
CA HIS A 1079 -17.35 27.14 17.11
C HIS A 1079 -15.98 26.45 17.33
N PRO A 1080 -14.87 27.21 17.34
CA PRO A 1080 -13.50 26.70 17.54
C PRO A 1080 -13.17 26.31 19.00
#